data_AF-A0A2M7QFJ9-F1
#
_entry.id   AF-A0A2M7QFJ9-F1
#
_cell.length_a   1.000
_cell.length_b   1.000
_cell.length_c   1.000
_cell.angle_alpha   90.00
_cell.angle_beta   90.00
_cell.angle_gamma   90.00
#
_symmetry.space_group_name_H-M   'P 1'
#
loop_
_entity.id
_entity.type
_entity.pdbx_description
1 polymer ?
#
loop_
_entity_poly.entity_id
_entity_poly.type
_entity_poly.pdbx_seq_one_letter_code
_entity_poly.pdbx_strand_id
1 'polypeptide(L)'
;RLKERHFSLEWVDDMKTPSGRIHVGSLRGVIVHDLIYKALKEIGVKAKFSYVFNDMDPMDGMPAYLDKNKWGKYMGQPLYKIPSPKIGFKSFADYYAKEFIGVFNSINCHPQIIWSSELHRSGKMNEIIKLFLDKVDIVRDAYKRVVKKERPPNWFPYNPICEKCGKIGTTNSYKWDGKYVYYRCEPQMVDWARGCGHEGKIEPTRENGKLPWKLDWPAHWKVIGVTIESSGKDHMSSGGSYDMAVHFCKEILKIEPPDAMGGYEWFTIGGRKMSSSKGIGSSAKEVSSILPPDVFRFMQVRTPISTHLDFNPYGDTILNLFDDYDRLMNSYFLKIENKLPKGKAGEVTLDFARIIELSEVKPLPKSRIFLPRFRTMVNLLENKKNVSDFFKNQKRSSLSLEEKNLVEERIKYARIYLEKYAGKKQNNNSGAAAPKLLLSPKQKEFLKKLADNLYRLKTEDKQQIQQLIFDAIKETNVKPKEAFHAFYNALTGKPYGPKAGDLIKQLGVEKVVGLINKSEKTKEEKTVHLFPILNNPEIFSIDKSMLEKYPSLNIGIAVIKGVIIKKNDLGLAKEIQEFVKSQENLTNEMIGSYPEIQSYRKIYKEMGLDWHSKRPSPEALLRRIALKKGLYEINTCVDAYNLIVMKHHISSGAFDLDQIQFPTVLRFPKHDEEILLLGDKEPTKYKSNDLAYFDQVGGYNIYFNYRDAQRTAVTEETKNILINIDGIYEITRKQVEKTLKESIEIITKYCGGKVELAGIV
;
A
#
# COMPACT_ATOMS: atom_id res chain seq x y z
N ARG A 1 30.64 -15.88 -3.47
CA ARG A 1 30.59 -14.71 -4.38
C ARG A 1 31.35 -13.49 -3.89
N LEU A 2 30.81 -12.61 -3.01
CA LEU A 2 31.51 -11.33 -2.69
C LEU A 2 32.91 -11.53 -2.09
N LYS A 3 33.08 -12.53 -1.22
CA LYS A 3 34.39 -12.92 -0.65
C LYS A 3 35.43 -13.33 -1.71
N GLU A 4 35.00 -13.79 -2.88
CA GLU A 4 35.88 -14.22 -3.98
C GLU A 4 36.33 -13.04 -4.86
N ARG A 5 35.80 -11.82 -4.70
CA ARG A 5 36.17 -10.66 -5.53
C ARG A 5 37.50 -10.01 -5.13
N HIS A 6 38.06 -10.39 -3.98
CA HIS A 6 39.37 -9.94 -3.47
C HIS A 6 39.59 -8.42 -3.42
N PHE A 7 38.55 -7.60 -3.25
CA PHE A 7 38.74 -6.19 -2.97
C PHE A 7 39.44 -5.98 -1.62
N SER A 8 40.33 -4.98 -1.56
CA SER A 8 41.02 -4.60 -0.32
C SER A 8 40.09 -4.02 0.73
N LEU A 9 38.93 -3.52 0.31
CA LEU A 9 37.83 -3.02 1.14
C LEU A 9 36.52 -3.13 0.36
N GLU A 10 35.51 -3.77 0.96
CA GLU A 10 34.13 -3.65 0.50
C GLU A 10 33.50 -2.40 1.13
N TRP A 11 32.75 -1.63 0.36
CA TRP A 11 32.06 -0.44 0.83
C TRP A 11 30.59 -0.53 0.49
N VAL A 12 29.79 -0.77 1.52
CA VAL A 12 28.33 -0.83 1.44
C VAL A 12 27.77 0.57 1.66
N ASP A 13 26.84 1.01 0.84
CA ASP A 13 26.25 2.35 0.95
C ASP A 13 24.75 2.35 0.65
N ASP A 14 24.08 3.45 1.02
CA ASP A 14 22.71 3.80 0.65
C ASP A 14 22.57 5.32 0.69
N MET A 15 21.58 5.89 0.00
CA MET A 15 21.43 7.32 -0.15
C MET A 15 19.98 7.82 -0.01
N LYS A 16 19.80 9.00 0.57
CA LYS A 16 18.48 9.65 0.62
C LYS A 16 18.54 11.16 0.63
N THR A 17 17.63 11.77 -0.10
CA THR A 17 17.35 13.21 -0.04
C THR A 17 16.48 13.55 1.19
N PRO A 18 16.95 14.40 2.13
CA PRO A 18 16.21 14.78 3.33
C PRO A 18 15.21 15.93 3.07
N SER A 19 14.30 15.74 2.12
CA SER A 19 13.34 16.76 1.64
C SER A 19 12.10 16.96 2.52
N GLY A 20 12.09 16.39 3.72
CA GLY A 20 10.95 16.33 4.63
C GLY A 20 11.07 15.12 5.55
N ARG A 21 10.04 14.84 6.35
CA ARG A 21 10.04 13.64 7.21
C ARG A 21 10.28 12.39 6.35
N ILE A 22 11.35 11.66 6.66
CA ILE A 22 11.72 10.47 5.89
C ILE A 22 10.74 9.34 6.23
N HIS A 23 10.06 8.80 5.21
CA HIS A 23 9.04 7.76 5.39
C HIS A 23 9.68 6.42 5.78
N VAL A 24 8.92 5.58 6.49
CA VAL A 24 9.40 4.30 7.02
C VAL A 24 9.99 3.38 5.95
N GLY A 25 9.47 3.40 4.73
CA GLY A 25 10.01 2.58 3.64
C GLY A 25 11.46 2.87 3.25
N SER A 26 12.01 4.04 3.61
CA SER A 26 13.44 4.31 3.40
C SER A 26 14.33 3.50 4.35
N LEU A 27 13.80 3.01 5.49
CA LEU A 27 14.55 2.13 6.40
C LEU A 27 14.84 0.76 5.78
N ARG A 28 14.06 0.35 4.77
CA ARG A 28 14.26 -0.95 4.13
C ARG A 28 15.63 -1.02 3.46
N GLY A 29 16.03 0.06 2.79
CA GLY A 29 17.39 0.19 2.26
C GLY A 29 18.45 0.15 3.36
N VAL A 30 18.30 0.99 4.40
CA VAL A 30 19.23 1.04 5.54
C VAL A 30 19.47 -0.35 6.15
N ILE A 31 18.41 -1.12 6.38
CA ILE A 31 18.50 -2.45 6.99
C ILE A 31 19.13 -3.46 6.03
N VAL A 32 18.78 -3.45 4.74
CA VAL A 32 19.39 -4.36 3.76
C VAL A 32 20.90 -4.17 3.71
N HIS A 33 21.35 -2.92 3.64
CA HIS A 33 22.77 -2.59 3.61
C HIS A 33 23.48 -2.89 4.94
N ASP A 34 22.84 -2.64 6.08
CA ASP A 34 23.34 -3.04 7.39
C ASP A 34 23.51 -4.56 7.53
N LEU A 35 22.54 -5.34 7.03
CA LEU A 35 22.60 -6.80 7.04
C LEU A 35 23.74 -7.32 6.15
N ILE A 36 23.93 -6.75 4.97
CA ILE A 36 25.05 -7.11 4.09
C ILE A 36 26.38 -6.80 4.77
N TYR A 37 26.52 -5.59 5.33
CA TYR A 37 27.72 -5.18 6.05
C TYR A 37 28.05 -6.11 7.21
N LYS A 38 27.06 -6.43 8.06
CA LYS A 38 27.24 -7.35 9.20
C LYS A 38 27.60 -8.77 8.74
N ALA A 39 26.96 -9.27 7.69
CA ALA A 39 27.28 -10.58 7.12
C ALA A 39 28.72 -10.62 6.57
N LEU A 40 29.18 -9.56 5.89
CA LEU A 40 30.57 -9.45 5.42
C LEU A 40 31.56 -9.45 6.59
N LYS A 41 31.27 -8.69 7.65
CA LYS A 41 32.09 -8.65 8.86
C LYS A 41 32.19 -10.01 9.55
N GLU A 42 31.08 -10.75 9.63
CA GLU A 42 31.02 -12.08 10.24
C GLU A 42 31.88 -13.12 9.50
N ILE A 43 31.96 -13.03 8.16
CA ILE A 43 32.78 -13.94 7.34
C ILE A 43 34.24 -13.47 7.16
N GLY A 44 34.65 -12.42 7.88
CA GLY A 44 36.02 -11.90 7.90
C GLY A 44 36.38 -10.92 6.78
N VAL A 45 35.42 -10.41 6.02
CA VAL A 45 35.68 -9.42 4.96
C VAL A 45 35.84 -8.03 5.59
N LYS A 46 36.87 -7.30 5.16
CA LYS A 46 37.06 -5.89 5.54
C LYS A 46 36.01 -5.05 4.81
N ALA A 47 35.07 -4.49 5.57
CA ALA A 47 33.97 -3.72 5.03
C ALA A 47 33.78 -2.37 5.75
N LYS A 48 33.21 -1.40 5.05
CA LYS A 48 32.61 -0.16 5.61
C LYS A 48 31.14 -0.09 5.25
N PHE A 49 30.38 0.66 6.05
CA PHE A 49 28.99 0.98 5.79
C PHE A 49 28.78 2.50 5.93
N SER A 50 28.29 3.15 4.88
CA SER A 50 27.93 4.57 4.90
C SER A 50 26.46 4.81 4.54
N TYR A 51 26.03 6.05 4.75
CA TYR A 51 24.74 6.53 4.30
C TYR A 51 24.87 7.99 3.87
N VAL A 52 24.54 8.27 2.61
CA VAL A 52 24.66 9.61 2.03
C VAL A 52 23.33 10.37 2.16
N PHE A 53 23.39 11.57 2.72
CA PHE A 53 22.29 12.52 2.61
C PHE A 53 22.53 13.48 1.44
N ASN A 54 21.65 13.42 0.44
CA ASN A 54 21.69 14.29 -0.74
C ASN A 54 21.08 15.67 -0.44
N ASP A 55 21.71 16.40 0.48
CA ASP A 55 21.25 17.69 1.00
C ASP A 55 21.46 18.88 0.03
N MET A 56 22.21 18.68 -1.05
CA MET A 56 22.34 19.65 -2.16
C MET A 56 21.17 19.62 -3.15
N ASP A 57 20.29 18.62 -3.08
CA ASP A 57 19.11 18.56 -3.95
C ASP A 57 18.20 19.77 -3.73
N PRO A 58 17.49 20.24 -4.78
CA PRO A 58 16.54 21.33 -4.63
C PRO A 58 15.35 20.91 -3.78
N MET A 59 14.75 21.87 -3.08
CA MET A 59 13.38 21.76 -2.60
C MET A 59 12.42 21.77 -3.80
N ASP A 60 12.10 20.59 -4.32
CA ASP A 60 11.23 20.33 -5.48
C ASP A 60 9.76 20.03 -5.10
N GLY A 61 9.52 19.89 -3.80
CA GLY A 61 8.22 19.73 -3.18
C GLY A 61 8.24 20.30 -1.77
N MET A 62 7.07 20.67 -1.26
CA MET A 62 6.91 21.20 0.08
C MET A 62 6.02 20.26 0.90
N PRO A 63 6.52 19.76 2.04
CA PRO A 63 5.71 18.92 2.91
C PRO A 63 4.43 19.64 3.36
N ALA A 64 3.27 18.97 3.25
CA ALA A 64 1.97 19.59 3.50
C ALA A 64 1.78 20.13 4.93
N TYR A 65 2.57 19.63 5.89
CA TYR A 65 2.55 20.11 7.29
C TYR A 65 3.34 21.41 7.50
N LEU A 66 3.95 21.99 6.46
CA LEU A 66 4.68 23.26 6.52
C LEU A 66 3.83 24.40 5.97
N ASP A 67 3.89 25.55 6.64
CA ASP A 67 3.22 26.78 6.20
C ASP A 67 3.78 27.30 4.86
N LYS A 68 2.95 27.26 3.82
CA LYS A 68 3.30 27.72 2.47
C LYS A 68 3.79 29.17 2.43
N ASN A 69 3.23 30.06 3.25
CA ASN A 69 3.60 31.48 3.24
C ASN A 69 5.02 31.68 3.78
N LYS A 70 5.40 30.88 4.77
CA LYS A 70 6.74 30.92 5.36
C LYS A 70 7.79 30.21 4.48
N TRP A 71 7.43 29.06 3.92
CA TRP A 71 8.40 28.14 3.31
C TRP A 71 8.46 28.22 1.77
N GLY A 72 7.42 28.71 1.10
CA GLY A 72 7.33 28.73 -0.36
C GLY A 72 8.44 29.53 -1.06
N LYS A 73 9.03 30.54 -0.38
CA LYS A 73 10.14 31.32 -0.91
C LYS A 73 11.44 30.52 -1.12
N TYR A 74 11.58 29.37 -0.47
CA TYR A 74 12.76 28.51 -0.56
C TYR A 74 12.65 27.43 -1.65
N MET A 75 11.53 27.32 -2.36
CA MET A 75 11.37 26.37 -3.46
C MET A 75 12.50 26.53 -4.49
N GLY A 76 13.13 25.42 -4.86
CA GLY A 76 14.28 25.36 -5.76
C GLY A 76 15.64 25.70 -5.15
N GLN A 77 15.72 26.09 -3.88
CA GLN A 77 17.01 26.19 -3.18
C GLN A 77 17.51 24.81 -2.73
N PRO A 78 18.83 24.60 -2.63
CA PRO A 78 19.41 23.39 -2.02
C PRO A 78 18.94 23.23 -0.57
N LEU A 79 18.52 22.02 -0.19
CA LEU A 79 17.94 21.75 1.14
C LEU A 79 18.87 22.12 2.31
N TYR A 80 20.18 22.02 2.13
CA TYR A 80 21.16 22.40 3.15
C TYR A 80 21.29 23.92 3.38
N LYS A 81 20.87 24.74 2.41
CA LYS A 81 20.84 26.22 2.54
C LYS A 81 19.54 26.74 3.14
N ILE A 82 18.50 25.91 3.21
CA ILE A 82 17.20 26.30 3.75
C ILE A 82 17.26 26.29 5.28
N PRO A 83 16.75 27.33 5.98
CA PRO A 83 16.70 27.34 7.44
C PRO A 83 15.96 26.14 8.02
N SER A 84 16.38 25.69 9.19
CA SER A 84 15.70 24.57 9.86
C SER A 84 14.26 24.94 10.27
N PRO A 85 13.28 24.04 10.10
CA PRO A 85 11.93 24.21 10.64
C PRO A 85 11.85 24.05 12.16
N LYS A 86 12.90 23.52 12.81
CA LYS A 86 13.00 23.35 14.26
C LYS A 86 14.28 23.98 14.80
N ILE A 87 14.17 24.69 15.92
CA ILE A 87 15.32 25.30 16.61
C ILE A 87 16.32 24.20 17.02
N GLY A 88 17.62 24.49 16.93
CA GLY A 88 18.70 23.59 17.32
C GLY A 88 19.30 22.74 16.19
N PHE A 89 18.86 22.95 14.94
CA PHE A 89 19.38 22.24 13.76
C PHE A 89 19.93 23.23 12.73
N LYS A 90 20.95 22.80 11.98
CA LYS A 90 21.73 23.66 11.07
C LYS A 90 20.92 24.13 9.86
N SER A 91 20.08 23.25 9.33
CA SER A 91 19.31 23.46 8.10
C SER A 91 18.08 22.58 8.05
N PHE A 92 17.23 22.79 7.04
CA PHE A 92 16.09 21.95 6.73
C PHE A 92 16.52 20.48 6.54
N ALA A 93 17.56 20.26 5.74
CA ALA A 93 18.15 18.93 5.55
C ALA A 93 18.67 18.32 6.85
N ASP A 94 19.42 19.09 7.66
CA ASP A 94 20.00 18.61 8.93
C ASP A 94 18.92 18.12 9.90
N TYR A 95 17.80 18.85 10.00
CA TYR A 95 16.69 18.47 10.87
C TYR A 95 16.09 17.11 10.52
N TYR A 96 15.67 16.93 9.25
CA TYR A 96 15.00 15.69 8.84
C TYR A 96 15.94 14.50 8.77
N ALA A 97 17.20 14.73 8.37
CA ALA A 97 18.23 13.70 8.41
C ALA A 97 18.50 13.23 9.85
N LYS A 98 18.66 14.14 10.83
CA LYS A 98 18.87 13.76 12.23
C LYS A 98 17.68 13.04 12.86
N GLU A 99 16.45 13.39 12.49
CA GLU A 99 15.27 12.62 12.89
C GLU A 99 15.37 11.17 12.39
N PHE A 100 15.74 10.98 11.13
CA PHE A 100 15.90 9.65 10.52
C PHE A 100 17.09 8.87 11.08
N ILE A 101 18.23 9.54 11.30
CA ILE A 101 19.42 8.98 11.98
C ILE A 101 19.03 8.42 13.35
N GLY A 102 18.25 9.18 14.12
CA GLY A 102 17.76 8.72 15.42
C GLY A 102 16.93 7.44 15.32
N VAL A 103 16.15 7.26 14.24
CA VAL A 103 15.34 6.06 14.04
C VAL A 103 16.21 4.86 13.70
N PHE A 104 17.09 4.96 12.70
CA PHE A 104 17.90 3.79 12.33
C PHE A 104 18.94 3.42 13.40
N ASN A 105 19.47 4.39 14.14
CA ASN A 105 20.34 4.11 15.29
C ASN A 105 19.57 3.35 16.39
N SER A 106 18.28 3.66 16.60
CA SER A 106 17.48 2.95 17.60
C SER A 106 17.27 1.46 17.28
N ILE A 107 17.43 1.06 16.02
CA ILE A 107 17.34 -0.34 15.55
C ILE A 107 18.72 -0.90 15.17
N ASN A 108 19.79 -0.41 15.81
CA ASN A 108 21.16 -0.92 15.67
C ASN A 108 21.68 -0.92 14.22
N CYS A 109 21.33 0.10 13.43
CA CYS A 109 21.99 0.43 12.18
C CYS A 109 22.85 1.68 12.41
N HIS A 110 24.16 1.60 12.16
CA HIS A 110 25.10 2.69 12.44
C HIS A 110 26.02 3.00 11.24
N PRO A 111 25.47 3.43 10.09
CA PRO A 111 26.29 3.84 8.96
C PRO A 111 27.11 5.09 9.27
N GLN A 112 28.27 5.22 8.64
CA GLN A 112 29.01 6.47 8.55
C GLN A 112 28.21 7.48 7.71
N ILE A 113 27.83 8.61 8.32
CA ILE A 113 27.06 9.64 7.63
C ILE A 113 27.96 10.47 6.71
N ILE A 114 27.52 10.67 5.47
CA ILE A 114 28.18 11.52 4.48
C ILE A 114 27.16 12.53 3.97
N TRP A 115 27.50 13.82 3.96
CA TRP A 115 26.67 14.86 3.38
C TRP A 115 27.17 15.19 1.98
N SER A 116 26.27 15.18 0.99
CA SER A 116 26.62 15.50 -0.40
C SER A 116 27.21 16.91 -0.51
N SER A 117 26.72 17.87 0.28
CA SER A 117 27.27 19.22 0.39
C SER A 117 28.71 19.27 0.90
N GLU A 118 29.06 18.46 1.91
CA GLU A 118 30.42 18.36 2.42
C GLU A 118 31.35 17.66 1.43
N LEU A 119 30.85 16.63 0.73
CA LEU A 119 31.58 15.93 -0.32
C LEU A 119 31.96 16.89 -1.45
N HIS A 120 31.00 17.71 -1.91
CA HIS A 120 31.25 18.77 -2.87
C HIS A 120 32.20 19.83 -2.30
N ARG A 121 31.94 20.39 -1.11
CA ARG A 121 32.78 21.43 -0.48
C ARG A 121 34.24 21.03 -0.36
N SER A 122 34.51 19.75 -0.11
CA SER A 122 35.88 19.21 -0.02
C SER A 122 36.64 19.20 -1.35
N GLY A 123 35.96 19.42 -2.48
CA GLY A 123 36.53 19.39 -3.83
C GLY A 123 36.62 18.00 -4.46
N LYS A 124 36.28 16.94 -3.73
CA LYS A 124 36.36 15.55 -4.21
C LYS A 124 35.48 15.24 -5.42
N MET A 125 34.40 16.01 -5.63
CA MET A 125 33.51 15.86 -6.78
C MET A 125 34.01 16.61 -8.03
N ASN A 126 34.93 17.56 -7.90
CA ASN A 126 35.29 18.51 -8.97
C ASN A 126 35.74 17.81 -10.26
N GLU A 127 36.67 16.87 -10.14
CA GLU A 127 37.23 16.16 -11.31
C GLU A 127 36.18 15.29 -11.99
N ILE A 128 35.30 14.65 -11.22
CA ILE A 128 34.24 13.80 -11.75
C ILE A 128 33.16 14.63 -12.46
N ILE A 129 32.79 15.78 -11.89
CA ILE A 129 31.87 16.73 -12.52
C ILE A 129 32.44 17.20 -13.87
N LYS A 130 33.70 17.62 -13.87
CA LYS A 130 34.40 18.05 -15.09
C LYS A 130 34.42 16.93 -16.13
N LEU A 131 34.73 15.69 -15.73
CA LEU A 131 34.76 14.54 -16.63
C LEU A 131 33.41 14.31 -17.32
N PHE A 132 32.28 14.42 -16.61
CA PHE A 132 30.95 14.30 -17.22
C PHE A 132 30.63 15.43 -18.20
N LEU A 133 31.09 16.66 -17.91
CA LEU A 133 30.96 17.80 -18.82
C LEU A 133 31.79 17.62 -20.09
N ASP A 134 33.05 17.16 -19.95
CA ASP A 134 33.95 16.87 -21.07
C ASP A 134 33.48 15.69 -21.93
N LYS A 135 32.67 14.78 -21.37
CA LYS A 135 32.10 13.61 -22.04
C LYS A 135 30.60 13.72 -22.29
N VAL A 136 30.08 14.94 -22.44
CA VAL A 136 28.64 15.18 -22.59
C VAL A 136 28.00 14.41 -23.75
N ASP A 137 28.73 14.17 -24.84
CA ASP A 137 28.17 13.44 -25.98
C ASP A 137 27.86 11.98 -25.64
N ILE A 138 28.72 11.33 -24.84
CA ILE A 138 28.49 9.98 -24.30
C ILE A 138 27.28 10.02 -23.35
N VAL A 139 27.15 11.08 -22.54
CA VAL A 139 25.99 11.26 -21.66
C VAL A 139 24.69 11.33 -22.49
N ARG A 140 24.65 12.18 -23.52
CA ARG A 140 23.45 12.35 -24.37
C ARG A 140 23.08 11.06 -25.09
N ASP A 141 24.07 10.35 -25.61
CA ASP A 141 23.91 9.05 -26.25
C ASP A 141 23.33 8.00 -25.29
N ALA A 142 23.86 7.90 -24.06
CA ALA A 142 23.32 7.00 -23.04
C ALA A 142 21.86 7.35 -22.67
N TYR A 143 21.50 8.65 -22.55
CA TYR A 143 20.10 9.06 -22.36
C TYR A 143 19.19 8.61 -23.51
N LYS A 144 19.68 8.72 -24.75
CA LYS A 144 18.95 8.28 -25.95
C LYS A 144 18.78 6.75 -25.97
N ARG A 145 19.85 5.98 -25.76
CA ARG A 145 19.83 4.52 -25.84
C ARG A 145 19.07 3.86 -24.69
N VAL A 146 19.31 4.29 -23.45
CA VAL A 146 18.84 3.58 -22.24
C VAL A 146 17.41 3.97 -21.87
N VAL A 147 17.10 5.26 -21.86
CA VAL A 147 15.78 5.78 -21.43
C VAL A 147 14.98 6.40 -22.56
N LYS A 148 15.41 6.23 -23.82
CA LYS A 148 14.71 6.69 -25.02
C LYS A 148 14.39 8.19 -24.97
N LYS A 149 15.29 9.00 -24.39
CA LYS A 149 15.13 10.45 -24.25
C LYS A 149 16.29 11.19 -24.87
N GLU A 150 16.02 11.95 -25.93
CA GLU A 150 17.01 12.81 -26.53
C GLU A 150 17.25 14.07 -25.70
N ARG A 151 18.51 14.51 -25.68
CA ARG A 151 18.93 15.77 -25.06
C ARG A 151 19.43 16.68 -26.16
N PRO A 152 19.06 17.97 -26.17
CA PRO A 152 19.45 18.86 -27.24
C PRO A 152 20.98 19.10 -27.22
N PRO A 153 21.59 19.48 -28.36
CA PRO A 153 23.05 19.68 -28.46
C PRO A 153 23.61 20.76 -27.52
N ASN A 154 22.77 21.68 -27.06
CA ASN A 154 23.15 22.71 -26.11
C ASN A 154 22.90 22.29 -24.64
N TRP A 155 22.41 21.09 -24.33
CA TRP A 155 22.20 20.69 -22.94
C TRP A 155 23.47 20.14 -22.30
N PHE A 156 23.84 20.63 -21.11
CA PHE A 156 24.98 20.14 -20.33
C PHE A 156 24.53 19.63 -18.95
N PRO A 157 25.09 18.51 -18.45
CA PRO A 157 24.63 17.82 -17.24
C PRO A 157 25.17 18.48 -15.97
N TYR A 158 24.89 19.77 -15.76
CA TYR A 158 25.26 20.46 -14.53
C TYR A 158 24.14 21.43 -14.14
N ASN A 159 23.83 21.48 -12.85
CA ASN A 159 22.85 22.39 -12.27
C ASN A 159 23.61 23.39 -11.38
N PRO A 160 23.97 24.57 -11.90
CA PRO A 160 24.53 25.65 -11.09
C PRO A 160 23.58 26.08 -9.98
N ILE A 161 24.13 26.47 -8.83
CA ILE A 161 23.40 27.30 -7.88
C ILE A 161 23.43 28.73 -8.43
N CYS A 162 22.27 29.28 -8.77
CA CYS A 162 22.17 30.63 -9.31
C CYS A 162 22.75 31.65 -8.31
N GLU A 163 23.75 32.42 -8.75
CA GLU A 163 24.46 33.39 -7.91
C GLU A 163 23.55 34.53 -7.43
N LYS A 164 22.50 34.86 -8.20
CA LYS A 164 21.54 35.92 -7.86
C LYS A 164 20.48 35.48 -6.85
N CYS A 165 19.93 34.27 -6.97
CA CYS A 165 18.75 33.86 -6.16
C CYS A 165 18.96 32.59 -5.33
N GLY A 166 20.13 31.96 -5.40
CA GLY A 166 20.48 30.76 -4.64
C GLY A 166 19.73 29.48 -5.06
N LYS A 167 18.90 29.52 -6.11
CA LYS A 167 18.18 28.34 -6.61
C LYS A 167 19.06 27.48 -7.52
N ILE A 168 18.95 26.18 -7.34
CA ILE A 168 19.55 25.14 -8.19
C ILE A 168 18.51 24.43 -9.06
N GLY A 169 17.24 24.43 -8.64
CA GLY A 169 16.14 23.75 -9.32
C GLY A 169 15.63 24.43 -10.59
N THR A 170 16.15 25.62 -10.91
CA THR A 170 15.68 26.46 -12.04
C THR A 170 16.81 26.89 -12.97
N THR A 171 17.99 26.28 -12.85
CA THR A 171 19.15 26.62 -13.68
C THR A 171 19.28 25.65 -14.85
N ASN A 172 19.41 26.21 -16.04
CA ASN A 172 19.59 25.46 -17.29
C ASN A 172 20.97 25.79 -17.86
N SER A 173 21.87 24.82 -17.89
CA SER A 173 23.22 24.96 -18.44
C SER A 173 23.22 24.71 -19.94
N TYR A 174 23.73 25.69 -20.70
CA TYR A 174 23.66 25.70 -22.16
C TYR A 174 25.01 25.68 -22.89
N LYS A 175 26.13 25.86 -22.18
CA LYS A 175 27.50 25.81 -22.74
C LYS A 175 28.53 25.41 -21.69
N TRP A 176 29.53 24.64 -22.11
CA TRP A 176 30.74 24.30 -21.36
C TRP A 176 31.97 24.65 -22.22
N ASP A 177 32.93 25.42 -21.68
CA ASP A 177 34.13 25.87 -22.42
C ASP A 177 35.44 25.20 -21.94
N GLY A 178 35.34 24.16 -21.10
CA GLY A 178 36.49 23.51 -20.46
C GLY A 178 36.87 24.08 -19.09
N LYS A 179 36.34 25.26 -18.72
CA LYS A 179 36.54 25.90 -17.41
C LYS A 179 35.24 26.37 -16.76
N TYR A 180 34.36 27.02 -17.51
CA TYR A 180 33.10 27.59 -17.04
C TYR A 180 31.88 26.93 -17.69
N VAL A 181 30.86 26.70 -16.87
CA VAL A 181 29.51 26.34 -17.31
C VAL A 181 28.68 27.61 -17.40
N TYR A 182 28.13 27.89 -18.58
CA TYR A 182 27.20 28.99 -18.81
C TYR A 182 25.78 28.52 -18.58
N TYR A 183 24.98 29.34 -17.89
CA TYR A 183 23.62 28.96 -17.49
C TYR A 183 22.67 30.14 -17.47
N ARG A 184 21.38 29.82 -17.57
CA ARG A 184 20.28 30.75 -17.31
C ARG A 184 19.40 30.22 -16.18
N CYS A 185 18.99 31.09 -15.27
CA CYS A 185 18.02 30.81 -14.23
C CYS A 185 16.60 31.06 -14.76
N GLU A 186 16.02 30.04 -15.36
CA GLU A 186 14.81 30.13 -16.18
C GLU A 186 13.56 30.41 -15.32
N PRO A 187 12.79 31.49 -15.60
CA PRO A 187 11.61 31.84 -14.82
C PRO A 187 10.55 30.73 -14.74
N GLN A 188 10.42 29.91 -15.78
CA GLN A 188 9.41 28.85 -15.89
C GLN A 188 10.01 27.50 -16.29
N MET A 189 11.17 27.14 -15.74
CA MET A 189 11.80 25.83 -16.01
C MET A 189 10.97 24.65 -15.50
N VAL A 190 10.34 24.85 -14.35
CA VAL A 190 9.60 23.84 -13.58
C VAL A 190 8.37 24.48 -12.96
N ASP A 191 7.32 23.71 -12.73
CA ASP A 191 6.04 24.22 -12.23
C ASP A 191 6.08 24.63 -10.75
N TRP A 192 7.03 24.09 -10.00
CA TRP A 192 7.11 24.19 -8.53
C TRP A 192 8.07 25.28 -8.03
N ALA A 193 8.86 25.92 -8.90
CA ALA A 193 9.73 27.04 -8.55
C ALA A 193 9.84 28.05 -9.71
N ARG A 194 10.10 29.31 -9.36
CA ARG A 194 10.34 30.39 -10.33
C ARG A 194 11.80 30.84 -10.29
N GLY A 195 12.47 30.75 -11.44
CA GLY A 195 13.80 31.33 -11.64
C GLY A 195 13.77 32.86 -11.70
N CYS A 196 14.93 33.50 -11.56
CA CYS A 196 15.05 34.96 -11.50
C CYS A 196 15.46 35.64 -12.82
N GLY A 197 15.59 34.87 -13.91
CA GLY A 197 16.02 35.36 -15.22
C GLY A 197 17.51 35.67 -15.34
N HIS A 198 18.30 35.47 -14.27
CA HIS A 198 19.73 35.73 -14.31
C HIS A 198 20.45 34.80 -15.29
N GLU A 199 21.39 35.34 -16.05
CA GLU A 199 22.29 34.61 -16.93
C GLU A 199 23.73 34.89 -16.51
N GLY A 200 24.54 33.85 -16.45
CA GLY A 200 25.90 33.92 -15.93
C GLY A 200 26.73 32.70 -16.31
N LYS A 201 27.96 32.67 -15.81
CA LYS A 201 28.87 31.53 -15.96
C LYS A 201 29.54 31.22 -14.63
N ILE A 202 29.68 29.95 -14.31
CA ILE A 202 30.25 29.50 -13.05
C ILE A 202 31.23 28.35 -13.27
N GLU A 203 32.29 28.31 -12.47
CA GLU A 203 33.21 27.16 -12.47
C GLU A 203 32.56 25.99 -11.70
N PRO A 204 32.53 24.77 -12.25
CA PRO A 204 31.78 23.64 -11.68
C PRO A 204 32.56 22.96 -10.54
N THR A 205 32.96 23.75 -9.55
CA THR A 205 33.75 23.32 -8.40
C THR A 205 33.00 23.53 -7.09
N ARG A 206 33.30 22.68 -6.12
CA ARG A 206 32.75 22.76 -4.77
C ARG A 206 31.22 22.84 -4.79
N GLU A 207 30.66 23.77 -4.03
CA GLU A 207 29.21 23.95 -3.86
C GLU A 207 28.59 24.86 -4.91
N ASN A 208 29.28 25.15 -6.02
CA ASN A 208 28.75 26.01 -7.07
C ASN A 208 27.58 25.39 -7.84
N GLY A 209 27.29 24.11 -7.63
CA GLY A 209 26.27 23.33 -8.32
C GLY A 209 26.52 21.85 -8.14
N LYS A 210 25.73 21.03 -8.82
CA LYS A 210 25.90 19.57 -8.85
C LYS A 210 25.45 18.98 -10.18
N LEU A 211 25.84 17.73 -10.43
CA LEU A 211 25.31 16.95 -11.53
C LEU A 211 23.80 16.67 -11.31
N PRO A 212 23.01 16.50 -12.38
CA PRO A 212 21.70 15.86 -12.28
C PRO A 212 21.82 14.47 -11.64
N TRP A 213 20.84 14.11 -10.81
CA TRP A 213 20.92 12.94 -9.92
C TRP A 213 21.31 11.60 -10.59
N LYS A 214 20.94 11.39 -11.87
CA LYS A 214 21.29 10.16 -12.61
C LYS A 214 22.79 10.03 -12.92
N LEU A 215 23.51 11.14 -12.96
CA LEU A 215 24.97 11.17 -13.09
C LEU A 215 25.65 11.36 -11.72
N ASP A 216 24.99 12.10 -10.84
CA ASP A 216 25.44 12.34 -9.47
C ASP A 216 25.56 11.03 -8.67
N TRP A 217 24.62 10.10 -8.84
CA TRP A 217 24.63 8.81 -8.13
C TRP A 217 25.89 7.97 -8.44
N PRO A 218 26.23 7.66 -9.71
CA PRO A 218 27.49 6.97 -10.02
C PRO A 218 28.75 7.82 -9.74
N ALA A 219 28.64 9.16 -9.74
CA ALA A 219 29.74 10.02 -9.31
C ALA A 219 30.06 9.80 -7.82
N HIS A 220 29.04 9.71 -6.95
CA HIS A 220 29.24 9.38 -5.55
C HIS A 220 29.88 7.99 -5.38
N TRP A 221 29.45 6.98 -6.15
CA TRP A 221 30.08 5.65 -6.12
C TRP A 221 31.58 5.71 -6.39
N LYS A 222 31.98 6.45 -7.42
CA LYS A 222 33.40 6.62 -7.77
C LYS A 222 34.17 7.34 -6.67
N VAL A 223 33.63 8.43 -6.15
CA VAL A 223 34.34 9.30 -5.19
C VAL A 223 34.45 8.66 -3.81
N ILE A 224 33.42 7.94 -3.37
CA ILE A 224 33.39 7.25 -2.08
C ILE A 224 34.12 5.90 -2.17
N GLY A 225 34.07 5.24 -3.33
CA GLY A 225 34.56 3.88 -3.53
C GLY A 225 33.53 2.82 -3.17
N VAL A 226 32.24 3.09 -3.42
CA VAL A 226 31.13 2.16 -3.15
C VAL A 226 31.28 0.93 -4.03
N THR A 227 31.21 -0.26 -3.42
CA THR A 227 31.30 -1.55 -4.12
C THR A 227 30.00 -2.34 -4.05
N ILE A 228 29.11 -1.99 -3.12
CA ILE A 228 27.82 -2.66 -2.90
C ILE A 228 26.75 -1.60 -2.60
N GLU A 229 25.73 -1.54 -3.46
CA GLU A 229 24.54 -0.72 -3.22
C GLU A 229 23.34 -1.30 -3.99
N SER A 230 22.27 -1.55 -3.25
CA SER A 230 20.94 -1.88 -3.77
C SER A 230 20.04 -0.65 -3.65
N SER A 231 18.91 -0.64 -4.34
CA SER A 231 17.96 0.47 -4.24
C SER A 231 16.52 -0.03 -4.34
N GLY A 232 15.54 0.85 -4.15
CA GLY A 232 14.13 0.49 -4.32
C GLY A 232 13.86 -0.03 -5.72
N LYS A 233 12.90 -0.96 -5.86
CA LYS A 233 12.61 -1.63 -7.14
C LYS A 233 12.41 -0.71 -8.34
N ASP A 234 11.90 0.51 -8.10
CA ASP A 234 11.69 1.51 -9.14
C ASP A 234 13.01 1.89 -9.85
N HIS A 235 14.11 1.99 -9.10
CA HIS A 235 15.43 2.35 -9.62
C HIS A 235 16.15 1.19 -10.31
N MET A 236 15.83 -0.05 -9.90
CA MET A 236 16.43 -1.31 -10.35
C MET A 236 15.62 -1.99 -11.48
N SER A 237 14.54 -1.37 -11.94
CA SER A 237 13.77 -1.82 -13.10
C SER A 237 14.60 -1.70 -14.39
N SER A 238 14.27 -2.50 -15.42
CA SER A 238 14.96 -2.41 -16.71
C SER A 238 14.73 -1.03 -17.35
N GLY A 239 15.81 -0.39 -17.80
CA GLY A 239 15.80 1.01 -18.23
C GLY A 239 15.68 2.01 -17.07
N GLY A 240 15.78 1.54 -15.83
CA GLY A 240 15.77 2.33 -14.61
C GLY A 240 17.05 3.14 -14.42
N SER A 241 17.15 3.80 -13.27
CA SER A 241 18.30 4.65 -12.95
C SER A 241 19.57 3.86 -12.73
N TYR A 242 19.48 2.65 -12.19
CA TYR A 242 20.65 1.80 -11.99
C TYR A 242 21.27 1.39 -13.32
N ASP A 243 20.47 0.95 -14.30
CA ASP A 243 20.95 0.61 -15.65
C ASP A 243 21.69 1.80 -16.29
N MET A 244 21.13 3.00 -16.18
CA MET A 244 21.80 4.20 -16.67
C MET A 244 23.12 4.48 -15.93
N ALA A 245 23.15 4.31 -14.61
CA ALA A 245 24.35 4.50 -13.81
C ALA A 245 25.44 3.48 -14.17
N VAL A 246 25.08 2.23 -14.48
CA VAL A 246 25.99 1.20 -14.99
C VAL A 246 26.68 1.64 -16.29
N HIS A 247 25.93 2.24 -17.22
CA HIS A 247 26.53 2.80 -18.44
C HIS A 247 27.54 3.90 -18.12
N PHE A 248 27.22 4.82 -17.21
CA PHE A 248 28.15 5.88 -16.80
C PHE A 248 29.39 5.34 -16.08
N CYS A 249 29.25 4.31 -15.24
CA CYS A 249 30.37 3.62 -14.60
C CYS A 249 31.37 3.06 -15.62
N LYS A 250 30.87 2.37 -16.65
CA LYS A 250 31.71 1.68 -17.65
C LYS A 250 32.25 2.62 -18.73
N GLU A 251 31.40 3.49 -19.25
CA GLU A 251 31.72 4.30 -20.42
C GLU A 251 32.49 5.58 -20.04
N ILE A 252 32.21 6.18 -18.87
CA ILE A 252 32.79 7.45 -18.44
C ILE A 252 33.73 7.28 -17.25
N LEU A 253 33.27 6.72 -16.13
CA LEU A 253 34.03 6.70 -14.86
C LEU A 253 35.10 5.62 -14.76
N LYS A 254 35.07 4.65 -15.69
CA LYS A 254 35.96 3.48 -15.77
C LYS A 254 36.06 2.74 -14.43
N ILE A 255 34.91 2.40 -13.86
CA ILE A 255 34.78 1.56 -12.67
C ILE A 255 33.80 0.43 -12.91
N GLU A 256 33.98 -0.65 -12.14
CA GLU A 256 32.94 -1.65 -11.97
C GLU A 256 31.77 -1.02 -11.18
N PRO A 257 30.53 -1.15 -11.66
CA PRO A 257 29.37 -0.67 -10.91
C PRO A 257 29.23 -1.46 -9.60
N PRO A 258 28.69 -0.83 -8.53
CA PRO A 258 28.43 -1.53 -7.28
C PRO A 258 27.52 -2.75 -7.50
N ASP A 259 27.82 -3.84 -6.79
CA ASP A 259 26.98 -5.03 -6.79
C ASP A 259 25.65 -4.72 -6.09
N ALA A 260 24.55 -5.10 -6.72
CA ALA A 260 23.20 -4.90 -6.20
C ALA A 260 22.56 -6.27 -5.91
N MET A 261 21.96 -6.42 -4.73
CA MET A 261 21.23 -7.63 -4.34
C MET A 261 19.77 -7.61 -4.84
N GLY A 262 19.53 -6.94 -5.98
CA GLY A 262 18.20 -6.68 -6.54
C GLY A 262 17.51 -5.47 -5.92
N GLY A 263 16.37 -5.11 -6.51
CA GLY A 263 15.54 -4.00 -6.02
C GLY A 263 14.68 -4.42 -4.82
N TYR A 264 14.83 -3.74 -3.68
CA TYR A 264 13.94 -4.02 -2.54
C TYR A 264 12.52 -3.50 -2.79
N GLU A 265 11.54 -4.33 -2.45
CA GLU A 265 10.11 -4.05 -2.55
C GLU A 265 9.67 -2.99 -1.53
N TRP A 266 8.47 -2.46 -1.76
CA TRP A 266 7.95 -1.35 -0.98
C TRP A 266 7.62 -1.79 0.45
N PHE A 267 7.77 -0.82 1.35
CA PHE A 267 7.11 -0.85 2.66
C PHE A 267 5.88 0.08 2.56
N THR A 268 4.70 -0.37 2.98
CA THR A 268 3.49 0.46 3.10
C THR A 268 2.86 0.39 4.49
N ILE A 269 1.96 1.34 4.79
CA ILE A 269 1.14 1.33 6.00
C ILE A 269 -0.35 1.26 5.60
N GLY A 270 -0.92 0.07 5.63
CA GLY A 270 -2.29 -0.20 5.17
C GLY A 270 -2.43 0.04 3.66
N GLY A 271 -1.46 -0.43 2.87
CA GLY A 271 -1.44 -0.34 1.40
C GLY A 271 -1.15 1.04 0.81
N ARG A 272 -0.89 2.06 1.64
CA ARG A 272 -0.68 3.45 1.18
C ARG A 272 0.75 3.71 0.72
N LYS A 273 0.90 4.31 -0.47
CA LYS A 273 2.17 4.84 -1.01
C LYS A 273 2.62 6.07 -0.19
N MET A 274 3.93 6.29 -0.09
CA MET A 274 4.53 7.34 0.75
C MET A 274 5.47 8.26 -0.04
N SER A 275 5.61 9.51 0.41
CA SER A 275 6.50 10.53 -0.17
C SER A 275 7.00 11.50 0.90
N SER A 276 8.31 11.68 1.01
CA SER A 276 8.92 12.61 1.98
C SER A 276 8.76 14.09 1.61
N SER A 277 8.98 14.46 0.34
CA SER A 277 8.84 15.84 -0.14
C SER A 277 7.40 16.36 -0.07
N LYS A 278 6.41 15.47 -0.22
CA LYS A 278 4.99 15.84 -0.07
C LYS A 278 4.47 15.66 1.37
N GLY A 279 5.22 14.96 2.23
CA GLY A 279 4.77 14.61 3.59
C GLY A 279 3.64 13.57 3.62
N ILE A 280 3.59 12.68 2.63
CA ILE A 280 2.53 11.66 2.48
C ILE A 280 3.00 10.34 3.07
N GLY A 281 2.14 9.68 3.85
CA GLY A 281 2.43 8.41 4.51
C GLY A 281 2.86 8.57 5.96
N SER A 282 3.38 7.49 6.56
CA SER A 282 3.88 7.53 7.94
C SER A 282 5.39 7.73 7.96
N SER A 283 5.85 8.68 8.76
CA SER A 283 7.28 8.91 8.95
C SER A 283 7.93 7.69 9.61
N ALA A 284 9.21 7.46 9.35
CA ALA A 284 9.99 6.44 10.04
C ALA A 284 9.90 6.61 11.57
N LYS A 285 9.89 7.87 12.02
CA LYS A 285 9.78 8.27 13.43
C LYS A 285 8.44 7.88 14.05
N GLU A 286 7.34 8.11 13.33
CA GLU A 286 6.00 7.69 13.77
C GLU A 286 5.93 6.18 13.90
N VAL A 287 6.33 5.44 12.87
CA VAL A 287 6.21 3.97 12.88
C VAL A 287 7.13 3.33 13.92
N SER A 288 8.34 3.84 14.10
CA SER A 288 9.28 3.35 15.14
C SER A 288 8.76 3.53 16.56
N SER A 289 7.76 4.41 16.78
CA SER A 289 7.15 4.62 18.09
C SER A 289 6.05 3.61 18.42
N ILE A 290 5.61 2.81 17.44
CA ILE A 290 4.50 1.84 17.57
C ILE A 290 4.98 0.53 18.20
N LEU A 291 6.21 0.11 17.89
CA LEU A 291 6.77 -1.18 18.27
C LEU A 291 8.08 -1.01 19.06
N PRO A 292 8.45 -1.98 19.92
CA PRO A 292 9.81 -2.07 20.46
C PRO A 292 10.83 -2.13 19.32
N PRO A 293 12.03 -1.55 19.49
CA PRO A 293 13.06 -1.58 18.45
C PRO A 293 13.39 -2.98 17.94
N ASP A 294 13.50 -3.97 18.82
CA ASP A 294 13.79 -5.37 18.47
C ASP A 294 12.70 -5.96 17.57
N VAL A 295 11.43 -5.76 17.93
CA VAL A 295 10.27 -6.23 17.14
C VAL A 295 10.14 -5.46 15.82
N PHE A 296 10.47 -4.16 15.83
CA PHE A 296 10.43 -3.31 14.64
C PHE A 296 11.52 -3.70 13.62
N ARG A 297 12.74 -3.97 14.09
CA ARG A 297 13.82 -4.50 13.25
C ARG A 297 13.45 -5.89 12.74
N PHE A 298 12.99 -6.76 13.62
CA PHE A 298 12.56 -8.12 13.29
C PHE A 298 11.55 -8.18 12.14
N MET A 299 10.52 -7.34 12.18
CA MET A 299 9.50 -7.26 11.13
C MET A 299 10.13 -7.02 9.74
N GLN A 300 11.16 -6.19 9.66
CA GLN A 300 11.82 -5.86 8.41
C GLN A 300 12.79 -6.96 7.97
N VAL A 301 13.58 -7.50 8.91
CA VAL A 301 14.59 -8.56 8.66
C VAL A 301 13.94 -9.88 8.23
N ARG A 302 12.83 -10.29 8.88
CA ARG A 302 12.14 -11.55 8.55
C ARG A 302 11.48 -11.56 7.18
N THR A 303 11.28 -10.40 6.57
CA THR A 303 10.51 -10.23 5.35
C THR A 303 11.46 -10.14 4.16
N PRO A 304 11.47 -11.13 3.24
CA PRO A 304 12.38 -11.12 2.09
C PRO A 304 12.34 -9.79 1.33
N ILE A 305 13.50 -9.33 0.85
CA ILE A 305 13.63 -8.02 0.21
C ILE A 305 12.75 -7.88 -1.04
N SER A 306 12.46 -8.98 -1.74
CA SER A 306 11.59 -9.06 -2.91
C SER A 306 10.10 -9.12 -2.59
N THR A 307 9.73 -9.10 -1.30
CA THR A 307 8.34 -9.11 -0.85
C THR A 307 7.92 -7.72 -0.37
N HIS A 308 6.75 -7.30 -0.85
CA HIS A 308 6.06 -6.12 -0.37
C HIS A 308 5.72 -6.24 1.12
N LEU A 309 6.19 -5.30 1.93
CA LEU A 309 5.95 -5.29 3.37
C LEU A 309 4.85 -4.27 3.69
N ASP A 310 3.63 -4.74 3.95
CA ASP A 310 2.56 -3.87 4.46
C ASP A 310 2.42 -4.03 5.98
N PHE A 311 2.56 -2.92 6.71
CA PHE A 311 2.34 -2.90 8.15
C PHE A 311 1.09 -2.11 8.50
N ASN A 312 0.02 -2.82 8.86
CA ASN A 312 -1.20 -2.22 9.36
C ASN A 312 -1.25 -2.35 10.90
N PRO A 313 -1.03 -1.27 11.69
CA PRO A 313 -0.97 -1.37 13.14
C PRO A 313 -2.32 -1.67 13.81
N TYR A 314 -3.43 -1.65 13.07
CA TYR A 314 -4.77 -1.93 13.59
C TYR A 314 -5.08 -3.43 13.63
N GLY A 315 -6.05 -3.81 14.47
CA GLY A 315 -6.47 -5.20 14.62
C GLY A 315 -5.38 -6.11 15.21
N ASP A 316 -5.37 -7.37 14.80
CA ASP A 316 -4.48 -8.39 15.40
C ASP A 316 -3.02 -8.30 14.90
N THR A 317 -2.67 -7.40 13.98
CA THR A 317 -1.33 -7.34 13.36
C THR A 317 -0.21 -7.20 14.39
N ILE A 318 -0.33 -6.24 15.33
CA ILE A 318 0.68 -6.03 16.37
C ILE A 318 0.76 -7.27 17.28
N LEU A 319 -0.39 -7.82 17.68
CA LEU A 319 -0.45 -9.02 18.53
C LEU A 319 0.24 -10.23 17.86
N ASN A 320 -0.03 -10.43 16.57
CA ASN A 320 0.56 -11.52 15.78
C ASN A 320 2.07 -11.31 15.59
N LEU A 321 2.52 -10.07 15.40
CA LEU A 321 3.94 -9.77 15.26
C LEU A 321 4.75 -10.11 16.52
N PHE A 322 4.20 -9.83 17.71
CA PHE A 322 4.80 -10.26 18.97
C PHE A 322 4.76 -11.78 19.15
N ASP A 323 3.62 -12.43 18.84
CA ASP A 323 3.51 -13.90 18.91
C ASP A 323 4.54 -14.58 17.97
N ASP A 324 4.78 -14.02 16.79
CA ASP A 324 5.81 -14.49 15.87
C ASP A 324 7.23 -14.22 16.37
N TYR A 325 7.51 -13.04 16.92
CA TYR A 325 8.81 -12.72 17.50
C TYR A 325 9.15 -13.72 18.62
N ASP A 326 8.20 -13.99 19.53
CA ASP A 326 8.39 -14.95 20.62
C ASP A 326 8.62 -16.37 20.11
N ARG A 327 7.92 -16.77 19.04
CA ARG A 327 8.11 -18.08 18.40
C ARG A 327 9.53 -18.23 17.82
N LEU A 328 10.04 -17.19 17.16
CA LEU A 328 11.39 -17.23 16.57
C LEU A 328 12.47 -17.08 17.66
N MET A 329 12.24 -16.28 18.70
CA MET A 329 13.12 -16.21 19.88
C MET A 329 13.24 -17.58 20.58
N ASN A 330 12.16 -18.35 20.67
CA ASN A 330 12.23 -19.73 21.16
C ASN A 330 13.11 -20.64 20.27
N SER A 331 13.14 -20.40 18.95
CA SER A 331 14.01 -21.12 18.03
C SER A 331 15.48 -20.78 18.27
N TYR A 332 15.79 -19.50 18.52
CA TYR A 332 17.11 -19.07 18.98
C TYR A 332 17.52 -19.75 20.29
N PHE A 333 16.62 -19.84 21.28
CA PHE A 333 16.91 -20.57 22.52
C PHE A 333 17.18 -22.06 22.29
N LEU A 334 16.42 -22.73 21.40
CA LEU A 334 16.70 -24.13 21.06
C LEU A 334 18.08 -24.31 20.41
N LYS A 335 18.52 -23.34 19.59
CA LYS A 335 19.86 -23.33 18.99
C LYS A 335 20.94 -23.25 20.06
N ILE A 336 20.90 -22.26 20.96
CA ILE A 336 21.95 -22.08 21.98
C ILE A 336 21.95 -23.18 23.06
N GLU A 337 20.81 -23.85 23.26
CA GLU A 337 20.69 -25.00 24.17
C GLU A 337 21.11 -26.33 23.53
N ASN A 338 21.51 -26.33 22.25
CA ASN A 338 21.77 -27.55 21.47
C ASN A 338 20.59 -28.55 21.46
N LYS A 339 19.35 -28.03 21.45
CA LYS A 339 18.10 -28.82 21.45
C LYS A 339 17.32 -28.69 20.14
N LEU A 340 18.05 -28.67 19.03
CA LEU A 340 17.44 -28.56 17.71
C LEU A 340 16.67 -29.83 17.33
N PRO A 341 15.47 -29.72 16.72
CA PRO A 341 14.78 -30.86 16.12
C PRO A 341 15.62 -31.51 15.02
N LYS A 342 15.37 -32.78 14.72
CA LYS A 342 16.02 -33.49 13.60
C LYS A 342 15.38 -33.16 12.26
N GLY A 343 16.16 -33.29 11.17
CA GLY A 343 15.70 -33.13 9.79
C GLY A 343 15.23 -31.71 9.46
N LYS A 344 14.23 -31.61 8.57
CA LYS A 344 13.69 -30.34 8.05
C LYS A 344 13.26 -29.36 9.15
N ALA A 345 12.72 -29.87 10.26
CA ALA A 345 12.31 -29.03 11.38
C ALA A 345 13.51 -28.35 12.06
N GLY A 346 14.67 -29.01 12.11
CA GLY A 346 15.93 -28.44 12.58
C GLY A 346 16.43 -27.31 11.68
N GLU A 347 16.41 -27.52 10.36
CA GLU A 347 16.78 -26.51 9.36
C GLU A 347 15.95 -25.23 9.52
N VAL A 348 14.62 -25.37 9.57
CA VAL A 348 13.70 -24.23 9.76
C VAL A 348 13.93 -23.54 11.10
N THR A 349 14.22 -24.30 12.16
CA THR A 349 14.53 -23.73 13.48
C THR A 349 15.82 -22.91 13.44
N LEU A 350 16.83 -23.36 12.69
CA LEU A 350 18.09 -22.63 12.47
C LEU A 350 17.86 -21.34 11.68
N ASP A 351 17.06 -21.37 10.61
CA ASP A 351 16.70 -20.17 9.84
C ASP A 351 15.98 -19.14 10.73
N PHE A 352 15.03 -19.61 11.55
CA PHE A 352 14.31 -18.77 12.51
C PHE A 352 15.22 -18.18 13.59
N ALA A 353 16.15 -18.97 14.12
CA ALA A 353 17.16 -18.48 15.05
C ALA A 353 18.04 -17.41 14.38
N ARG A 354 18.43 -17.64 13.12
CA ARG A 354 19.27 -16.71 12.36
C ARG A 354 18.55 -15.39 12.09
N ILE A 355 17.25 -15.41 11.84
CA ILE A 355 16.44 -14.18 11.72
C ILE A 355 16.52 -13.36 13.01
N ILE A 356 16.46 -13.99 14.20
CA ILE A 356 16.58 -13.30 15.48
C ILE A 356 17.98 -12.69 15.67
N GLU A 357 19.04 -13.45 15.36
CA GLU A 357 20.43 -12.98 15.41
C GLU A 357 20.64 -11.75 14.52
N LEU A 358 20.10 -11.76 13.29
CA LEU A 358 20.17 -10.63 12.37
C LEU A 358 19.27 -9.44 12.79
N SER A 359 18.26 -9.72 13.61
CA SER A 359 17.33 -8.73 14.17
C SER A 359 17.82 -8.14 15.50
N GLU A 360 19.02 -8.49 15.95
CA GLU A 360 19.60 -8.01 17.21
C GLU A 360 19.70 -6.48 17.25
N VAL A 361 19.03 -5.86 18.23
CA VAL A 361 19.20 -4.43 18.55
C VAL A 361 20.03 -4.25 19.82
N LYS A 362 19.83 -5.11 20.82
CA LYS A 362 20.64 -5.23 22.03
C LYS A 362 21.18 -6.65 22.12
N PRO A 363 22.32 -6.88 22.80
CA PRO A 363 22.90 -8.22 22.95
C PRO A 363 21.83 -9.26 23.32
N LEU A 364 21.71 -10.31 22.50
CA LEU A 364 20.73 -11.36 22.74
C LEU A 364 21.02 -12.11 24.06
N PRO A 365 19.98 -12.63 24.75
CA PRO A 365 20.19 -13.39 25.98
C PRO A 365 21.05 -14.63 25.70
N LYS A 366 22.01 -14.90 26.59
CA LYS A 366 22.91 -16.07 26.49
C LYS A 366 22.30 -17.35 27.07
N SER A 367 21.15 -17.25 27.71
CA SER A 367 20.37 -18.35 28.25
C SER A 367 18.89 -18.09 28.06
N ARG A 368 18.08 -19.14 28.10
CA ARG A 368 16.62 -19.01 27.93
C ARG A 368 16.01 -18.21 29.07
N ILE A 369 15.28 -17.17 28.71
CA ILE A 369 14.44 -16.38 29.61
C ILE A 369 12.96 -16.68 29.39
N PHE A 370 12.13 -16.42 30.40
CA PHE A 370 10.69 -16.45 30.27
C PHE A 370 10.23 -15.31 29.36
N LEU A 371 9.37 -15.62 28.37
CA LEU A 371 8.80 -14.64 27.44
C LEU A 371 7.32 -14.36 27.81
N PRO A 372 7.01 -13.24 28.47
CA PRO A 372 5.64 -12.90 28.88
C PRO A 372 4.79 -12.55 27.67
N ARG A 373 3.87 -13.45 27.29
CA ARG A 373 3.10 -13.32 26.04
C ARG A 373 2.37 -11.97 25.94
N PHE A 374 2.64 -11.21 24.88
CA PHE A 374 2.10 -9.86 24.68
C PHE A 374 0.57 -9.81 24.64
N ARG A 375 -0.08 -10.77 23.95
CA ARG A 375 -1.55 -10.86 23.88
C ARG A 375 -2.20 -11.04 25.26
N THR A 376 -1.59 -11.85 26.12
CA THR A 376 -2.06 -12.04 27.50
C THR A 376 -1.93 -10.75 28.29
N MET A 377 -0.81 -10.05 28.13
CA MET A 377 -0.57 -8.76 28.79
C MET A 377 -1.60 -7.70 28.39
N VAL A 378 -1.90 -7.58 27.10
CA VAL A 378 -2.95 -6.68 26.60
C VAL A 378 -4.30 -6.98 27.26
N ASN A 379 -4.70 -8.25 27.32
CA ASN A 379 -5.96 -8.66 27.95
C ASN A 379 -5.99 -8.36 29.46
N LEU A 380 -4.89 -8.56 30.17
CA LEU A 380 -4.80 -8.26 31.60
C LEU A 380 -4.92 -6.76 31.87
N LEU A 381 -4.24 -5.93 31.08
CA LEU A 381 -4.33 -4.47 31.19
C LEU A 381 -5.74 -3.96 30.87
N GLU A 382 -6.38 -4.49 29.83
CA GLU A 382 -7.76 -4.16 29.46
C GLU A 382 -8.75 -4.48 30.60
N ASN A 383 -8.55 -5.60 31.29
CA ASN A 383 -9.37 -6.03 32.42
C ASN A 383 -8.88 -5.49 33.78
N LYS A 384 -7.99 -4.49 33.79
CA LYS A 384 -7.41 -3.86 35.00
C LYS A 384 -6.82 -4.86 36.00
N LYS A 385 -6.27 -5.98 35.53
CA LYS A 385 -5.60 -7.00 36.34
C LYS A 385 -4.12 -6.70 36.50
N ASN A 386 -3.52 -7.15 37.60
CA ASN A 386 -2.08 -7.02 37.82
C ASN A 386 -1.30 -7.95 36.88
N VAL A 387 -0.56 -7.35 35.95
CA VAL A 387 0.26 -8.05 34.95
C VAL A 387 1.44 -8.78 35.58
N SER A 388 2.16 -8.11 36.49
CA SER A 388 3.39 -8.64 37.10
C SER A 388 3.10 -9.85 37.97
N ASP A 389 2.03 -9.80 38.77
CA ASP A 389 1.63 -10.93 39.63
C ASP A 389 1.19 -12.13 38.79
N PHE A 390 0.43 -11.89 37.71
CA PHE A 390 0.02 -12.95 36.79
C PHE A 390 1.21 -13.71 36.20
N PHE A 391 2.22 -12.99 35.69
CA PHE A 391 3.39 -13.63 35.07
C PHE A 391 4.33 -14.27 36.09
N LYS A 392 4.46 -13.72 37.31
CA LYS A 392 5.17 -14.38 38.41
C LYS A 392 4.54 -15.72 38.75
N ASN A 393 3.20 -15.76 38.85
CA ASN A 393 2.45 -16.99 39.11
C ASN A 393 2.53 -17.97 37.94
N GLN A 394 2.47 -17.48 36.69
CA GLN A 394 2.59 -18.32 35.50
C GLN A 394 3.98 -18.98 35.40
N LYS A 395 5.05 -18.24 35.71
CA LYS A 395 6.42 -18.76 35.71
C LYS A 395 6.68 -19.74 36.87
N ARG A 396 5.90 -19.65 37.96
CA ARG A 396 6.08 -20.40 39.23
C ARG A 396 7.41 -20.10 39.94
N SER A 397 8.04 -18.97 39.61
CA SER A 397 9.27 -18.47 40.26
C SER A 397 9.37 -16.95 40.10
N SER A 398 10.32 -16.32 40.78
CA SER A 398 10.58 -14.89 40.61
C SER A 398 11.06 -14.57 39.19
N LEU A 399 10.62 -13.41 38.68
CA LEU A 399 11.17 -12.85 37.45
C LEU A 399 12.58 -12.32 37.74
N SER A 400 13.54 -12.69 36.90
CA SER A 400 14.88 -12.10 36.84
C SER A 400 14.80 -10.62 36.43
N LEU A 401 15.91 -9.87 36.60
CA LEU A 401 15.96 -8.46 36.21
C LEU A 401 15.65 -8.27 34.72
N GLU A 402 16.19 -9.14 33.86
CA GLU A 402 15.95 -9.09 32.41
C GLU A 402 14.48 -9.34 32.05
N GLU A 403 13.85 -10.34 32.68
CA GLU A 403 12.42 -10.62 32.45
C GLU A 403 11.52 -9.51 32.99
N LYS A 404 11.88 -8.87 34.11
CA LYS A 404 11.17 -7.69 34.63
C LYS A 404 11.23 -6.53 33.63
N ASN A 405 12.40 -6.22 33.10
CA ASN A 405 12.58 -5.18 32.08
C ASN A 405 11.77 -5.50 30.81
N LEU A 406 11.72 -6.78 30.40
CA LEU A 406 10.89 -7.22 29.27
C LEU A 406 9.38 -7.04 29.56
N VAL A 407 8.92 -7.35 30.78
CA VAL A 407 7.53 -7.09 31.19
C VAL A 407 7.22 -5.59 31.10
N GLU A 408 8.06 -4.73 31.66
CA GLU A 408 7.86 -3.28 31.68
C GLU A 408 7.82 -2.69 30.26
N GLU A 409 8.74 -3.10 29.39
CA GLU A 409 8.75 -2.68 27.99
C GLU A 409 7.47 -3.13 27.28
N ARG A 410 7.07 -4.40 27.42
CA ARG A 410 5.83 -4.89 26.82
C ARG A 410 4.59 -4.17 27.38
N ILE A 411 4.56 -3.80 28.67
CA ILE A 411 3.45 -3.04 29.25
C ILE A 411 3.34 -1.67 28.56
N LYS A 412 4.47 -0.99 28.35
CA LYS A 412 4.50 0.30 27.62
C LYS A 412 3.88 0.16 26.23
N TYR A 413 4.28 -0.84 25.46
CA TYR A 413 3.74 -1.03 24.10
C TYR A 413 2.32 -1.60 24.08
N ALA A 414 1.93 -2.38 25.07
CA ALA A 414 0.55 -2.85 25.24
C ALA A 414 -0.40 -1.68 25.54
N ARG A 415 0.03 -0.68 26.32
CA ARG A 415 -0.73 0.57 26.53
C ARG A 415 -0.86 1.37 25.23
N ILE A 416 0.21 1.54 24.48
CA ILE A 416 0.17 2.18 23.15
C ILE A 416 -0.82 1.46 22.23
N TYR A 417 -0.77 0.12 22.21
CA TYR A 417 -1.70 -0.72 21.47
C TYR A 417 -3.15 -0.47 21.90
N LEU A 418 -3.45 -0.55 23.20
CA LEU A 418 -4.79 -0.34 23.74
C LEU A 418 -5.35 1.06 23.43
N GLU A 419 -4.54 2.10 23.66
CA GLU A 419 -4.94 3.49 23.47
C GLU A 419 -5.19 3.87 22.01
N LYS A 420 -4.38 3.35 21.08
CA LYS A 420 -4.37 3.84 19.69
C LYS A 420 -4.92 2.84 18.67
N TYR A 421 -4.85 1.54 18.95
CA TYR A 421 -5.00 0.50 17.93
C TYR A 421 -5.97 -0.64 18.28
N ALA A 422 -6.22 -0.91 19.56
CA ALA A 422 -7.11 -2.01 20.00
C ALA A 422 -8.60 -1.73 19.78
N GLY A 423 -9.02 -0.46 19.96
CA GLY A 423 -10.42 -0.03 19.84
C GLY A 423 -10.77 0.62 18.50
N LYS A 424 -9.78 1.06 17.73
CA LYS A 424 -9.99 1.59 16.39
C LYS A 424 -9.85 0.44 15.39
N LYS A 425 -10.96 -0.27 15.13
CA LYS A 425 -11.24 -0.58 13.72
C LYS A 425 -11.10 0.76 13.01
N GLN A 426 -10.38 0.79 11.90
CA GLN A 426 -10.26 1.95 11.00
C GLN A 426 -11.51 2.84 11.13
N ASN A 427 -11.35 4.16 11.25
CA ASN A 427 -12.47 5.11 11.09
C ASN A 427 -13.05 4.93 9.69
N ASN A 428 -13.77 3.84 9.51
CA ASN A 428 -14.81 3.61 8.57
C ASN A 428 -16.01 4.18 9.32
N ASN A 429 -16.45 5.37 8.92
CA ASN A 429 -17.84 5.73 9.14
C ASN A 429 -18.69 4.72 8.35
N SER A 430 -18.92 3.57 8.98
CA SER A 430 -19.95 2.61 8.65
C SER A 430 -20.06 1.70 9.86
N GLY A 431 -20.98 2.05 10.75
CA GLY A 431 -21.57 1.11 11.69
C GLY A 431 -22.17 -0.04 10.88
N ALA A 432 -21.38 -1.08 10.67
CA ALA A 432 -21.85 -2.37 10.20
C ALA A 432 -21.39 -3.37 11.25
N ALA A 433 -22.36 -3.89 12.01
CA ALA A 433 -22.14 -5.06 12.85
C ALA A 433 -21.52 -6.18 12.00
N ALA A 434 -20.61 -6.95 12.59
CA ALA A 434 -20.03 -8.10 11.92
C ALA A 434 -21.16 -9.03 11.42
N PRO A 435 -21.11 -9.54 10.18
CA PRO A 435 -22.15 -10.42 9.67
C PRO A 435 -22.21 -11.70 10.53
N LYS A 436 -23.39 -12.02 11.07
CA LYS A 436 -23.62 -13.30 11.76
C LYS A 436 -23.44 -14.45 10.75
N LEU A 437 -22.59 -15.41 11.10
CA LEU A 437 -22.25 -16.55 10.25
C LEU A 437 -23.47 -17.47 10.03
N LEU A 438 -23.80 -17.79 8.78
CA LEU A 438 -24.69 -18.90 8.43
C LEU A 438 -23.92 -20.23 8.55
N LEU A 439 -24.35 -21.09 9.47
CA LEU A 439 -23.77 -22.42 9.67
C LEU A 439 -24.30 -23.41 8.62
N SER A 440 -23.40 -24.19 8.01
CA SER A 440 -23.77 -25.29 7.09
C SER A 440 -24.50 -26.43 7.82
N PRO A 441 -25.23 -27.32 7.11
CA PRO A 441 -25.90 -28.47 7.73
C PRO A 441 -24.95 -29.34 8.57
N LYS A 442 -23.74 -29.62 8.05
CA LYS A 442 -22.70 -30.37 8.77
C LYS A 442 -22.16 -29.65 10.00
N GLN A 443 -22.05 -28.32 9.95
CA GLN A 443 -21.64 -27.52 11.10
C GLN A 443 -22.70 -27.51 12.21
N LYS A 444 -23.99 -27.47 11.84
CA LYS A 444 -25.09 -27.59 12.79
C LYS A 444 -25.12 -28.99 13.43
N GLU A 445 -24.97 -30.03 12.62
CA GLU A 445 -24.88 -31.42 13.10
C GLU A 445 -23.70 -31.63 14.06
N PHE A 446 -22.52 -31.11 13.71
CA PHE A 446 -21.35 -31.09 14.59
C PHE A 446 -21.62 -30.41 15.93
N LEU A 447 -22.21 -29.21 15.92
CA LEU A 447 -22.51 -28.46 17.13
C LEU A 447 -23.51 -29.21 18.02
N LYS A 448 -24.57 -29.78 17.43
CA LYS A 448 -25.55 -30.59 18.15
C LYS A 448 -24.91 -31.80 18.81
N LYS A 449 -24.10 -32.54 18.04
CA LYS A 449 -23.40 -33.74 18.54
C LYS A 449 -22.42 -33.40 19.66
N LEU A 450 -21.68 -32.30 19.50
CA LEU A 450 -20.77 -31.80 20.53
C LEU A 450 -21.54 -31.38 21.80
N ALA A 451 -22.67 -30.70 21.67
CA ALA A 451 -23.50 -30.32 22.82
C ALA A 451 -24.06 -31.55 23.56
N ASP A 452 -24.55 -32.56 22.85
CA ASP A 452 -25.03 -33.82 23.43
C ASP A 452 -23.91 -34.57 24.17
N ASN A 453 -22.71 -34.65 23.57
CA ASN A 453 -21.55 -35.30 24.16
C ASN A 453 -21.03 -34.56 25.40
N LEU A 454 -20.99 -33.23 25.34
CA LEU A 454 -20.61 -32.39 26.48
C LEU A 454 -21.63 -32.48 27.61
N TYR A 455 -22.93 -32.53 27.31
CA TYR A 455 -23.98 -32.66 28.34
C TYR A 455 -23.91 -33.98 29.11
N ARG A 456 -23.45 -35.06 28.47
CA ARG A 456 -23.27 -36.38 29.08
C ARG A 456 -21.97 -36.53 29.87
N LEU A 457 -21.05 -35.56 29.76
CA LEU A 457 -19.75 -35.64 30.41
C LEU A 457 -19.88 -35.29 31.91
N LYS A 458 -19.56 -36.26 32.77
CA LYS A 458 -19.61 -36.09 34.24
C LYS A 458 -18.31 -35.53 34.85
N THR A 459 -17.43 -34.93 34.05
CA THR A 459 -16.09 -34.47 34.47
C THR A 459 -15.62 -33.26 33.67
N GLU A 460 -14.80 -32.40 34.29
CA GLU A 460 -14.21 -31.21 33.66
C GLU A 460 -12.76 -31.43 33.18
N ASP A 461 -12.37 -32.69 32.96
CA ASP A 461 -11.03 -33.03 32.49
C ASP A 461 -10.76 -32.49 31.07
N LYS A 462 -9.64 -31.76 30.95
CA LYS A 462 -9.27 -31.06 29.71
C LYS A 462 -8.95 -32.02 28.56
N GLN A 463 -8.33 -33.16 28.84
CA GLN A 463 -7.95 -34.12 27.80
C GLN A 463 -9.20 -34.81 27.26
N GLN A 464 -10.14 -35.16 28.12
CA GLN A 464 -11.43 -35.75 27.72
C GLN A 464 -12.29 -34.77 26.92
N ILE A 465 -12.40 -33.51 27.34
CA ILE A 465 -13.13 -32.47 26.58
C ILE A 465 -12.51 -32.28 25.18
N GLN A 466 -11.18 -32.26 25.08
CA GLN A 466 -10.50 -32.09 23.80
C GLN A 466 -10.74 -33.30 22.88
N GLN A 467 -10.77 -34.51 23.43
CA GLN A 467 -11.07 -35.74 22.70
C GLN A 467 -12.50 -35.73 22.13
N LEU A 468 -13.49 -35.35 22.94
CA LEU A 468 -14.90 -35.27 22.51
C LEU A 468 -15.13 -34.31 21.33
N ILE A 469 -14.39 -33.20 21.26
CA ILE A 469 -14.46 -32.28 20.12
C ILE A 469 -14.00 -32.98 18.84
N PHE A 470 -12.89 -33.73 18.90
CA PHE A 470 -12.37 -34.45 17.74
C PHE A 470 -13.24 -35.65 17.35
N ASP A 471 -13.84 -36.33 18.33
CA ASP A 471 -14.79 -37.42 18.09
C ASP A 471 -16.04 -36.88 17.37
N ALA A 472 -16.61 -35.76 17.83
CA ALA A 472 -17.74 -35.11 17.17
C ALA A 472 -17.41 -34.65 15.73
N ILE A 473 -16.17 -34.18 15.48
CA ILE A 473 -15.69 -33.84 14.12
C ILE A 473 -15.66 -35.08 13.23
N LYS A 474 -15.13 -36.20 13.76
CA LYS A 474 -14.99 -37.47 13.02
C LYS A 474 -16.35 -38.09 12.71
N GLU A 475 -17.26 -38.12 13.68
CA GLU A 475 -18.60 -38.70 13.54
C GLU A 475 -19.48 -37.95 12.54
N THR A 476 -19.32 -36.62 12.43
CA THR A 476 -20.13 -35.78 11.53
C THR A 476 -19.47 -35.50 10.18
N ASN A 477 -18.26 -36.03 9.96
CA ASN A 477 -17.49 -35.87 8.72
C ASN A 477 -17.43 -34.40 8.23
N VAL A 478 -17.27 -33.48 9.18
CA VAL A 478 -17.04 -32.04 8.96
C VAL A 478 -15.54 -31.79 8.92
N LYS A 479 -15.07 -30.86 8.07
CA LYS A 479 -13.64 -30.51 8.06
C LYS A 479 -13.28 -29.85 9.40
N PRO A 480 -12.14 -30.19 10.04
CA PRO A 480 -11.78 -29.63 11.35
C PRO A 480 -11.83 -28.10 11.40
N LYS A 481 -11.38 -27.43 10.33
CA LYS A 481 -11.43 -25.96 10.21
C LYS A 481 -12.86 -25.42 10.26
N GLU A 482 -13.81 -26.08 9.60
CA GLU A 482 -15.22 -25.70 9.56
C GLU A 482 -15.92 -25.96 10.91
N ALA A 483 -15.54 -27.05 11.58
CA ALA A 483 -16.04 -27.38 12.92
C ALA A 483 -15.59 -26.36 13.97
N PHE A 484 -14.30 -26.02 14.01
CA PHE A 484 -13.80 -25.00 14.92
C PHE A 484 -14.37 -23.61 14.59
N HIS A 485 -14.58 -23.29 13.31
CA HIS A 485 -15.29 -22.08 12.90
C HIS A 485 -16.70 -22.02 13.52
N ALA A 486 -17.48 -23.10 13.40
CA ALA A 486 -18.83 -23.17 13.93
C ALA A 486 -18.84 -23.06 15.46
N PHE A 487 -17.93 -23.78 16.12
CA PHE A 487 -17.74 -23.75 17.57
C PHE A 487 -17.46 -22.35 18.10
N TYR A 488 -16.44 -21.66 17.57
CA TYR A 488 -16.11 -20.32 18.07
C TYR A 488 -17.21 -19.30 17.76
N ASN A 489 -17.90 -19.42 16.63
CA ASN A 489 -19.00 -18.52 16.30
C ASN A 489 -20.18 -18.73 17.26
N ALA A 490 -20.54 -19.97 17.57
CA ALA A 490 -21.62 -20.29 18.50
C ALA A 490 -21.34 -19.76 19.92
N LEU A 491 -20.08 -19.80 20.37
CA LEU A 491 -19.70 -19.41 21.73
C LEU A 491 -19.33 -17.93 21.88
N THR A 492 -18.71 -17.33 20.85
CA THR A 492 -18.05 -16.02 20.96
C THR A 492 -18.43 -15.03 19.85
N GLY A 493 -19.22 -15.46 18.86
CA GLY A 493 -19.57 -14.66 17.69
C GLY A 493 -18.39 -14.37 16.76
N LYS A 494 -17.29 -15.10 16.90
CA LYS A 494 -16.07 -14.96 16.10
C LYS A 494 -15.67 -16.29 15.47
N PRO A 495 -15.00 -16.27 14.30
CA PRO A 495 -14.53 -17.48 13.64
C PRO A 495 -13.42 -18.24 14.38
N TYR A 496 -12.74 -17.61 15.32
CA TYR A 496 -11.58 -18.19 15.99
C TYR A 496 -11.55 -17.77 17.46
N GLY A 497 -10.83 -18.55 18.27
CA GLY A 497 -10.72 -18.32 19.69
C GLY A 497 -9.53 -19.06 20.32
N PRO A 498 -9.35 -18.94 21.64
CA PRO A 498 -8.36 -19.72 22.39
C PRO A 498 -8.68 -21.22 22.26
N LYS A 499 -7.71 -22.11 22.55
CA LYS A 499 -7.89 -23.57 22.43
C LYS A 499 -9.26 -24.01 22.98
N ALA A 500 -10.03 -24.74 22.17
CA ALA A 500 -11.43 -25.04 22.46
C ALA A 500 -11.66 -25.70 23.83
N GLY A 501 -10.82 -26.65 24.25
CA GLY A 501 -10.89 -27.25 25.59
C GLY A 501 -10.65 -26.24 26.73
N ASP A 502 -9.76 -25.26 26.54
CA ASP A 502 -9.53 -24.18 27.51
C ASP A 502 -10.72 -23.24 27.58
N LEU A 503 -11.35 -22.94 26.43
CA LEU A 503 -12.54 -22.10 26.37
C LEU A 503 -13.76 -22.75 27.04
N ILE A 504 -13.97 -24.06 26.84
CA ILE A 504 -15.06 -24.81 27.49
C ILE A 504 -14.86 -24.81 29.00
N LYS A 505 -13.63 -25.07 29.46
CA LYS A 505 -13.31 -25.03 30.89
C LYS A 505 -13.51 -23.64 31.50
N GLN A 506 -13.19 -22.58 30.76
CA GLN A 506 -13.38 -21.21 31.22
C GLN A 506 -14.87 -20.81 31.31
N LEU A 507 -15.68 -21.26 30.35
CA LEU A 507 -17.11 -20.89 30.30
C LEU A 507 -18.01 -21.80 31.14
N GLY A 508 -17.57 -23.04 31.41
CA GLY A 508 -18.36 -24.10 32.02
C GLY A 508 -19.18 -24.87 30.99
N VAL A 509 -19.28 -26.20 31.17
CA VAL A 509 -19.94 -27.12 30.23
C VAL A 509 -21.42 -26.73 30.00
N GLU A 510 -22.17 -26.44 31.06
CA GLU A 510 -23.59 -26.06 30.97
C GLU A 510 -23.80 -24.79 30.14
N LYS A 511 -22.94 -23.79 30.32
CA LYS A 511 -23.00 -22.53 29.58
C LYS A 511 -22.68 -22.73 28.11
N VAL A 512 -21.70 -23.58 27.80
CA VAL A 512 -21.34 -23.92 26.42
C VAL A 512 -22.49 -24.64 25.72
N VAL A 513 -23.08 -25.65 26.35
CA VAL A 513 -24.26 -26.35 25.83
C VAL A 513 -25.42 -25.37 25.61
N GLY A 514 -25.65 -24.46 26.56
CA GLY A 514 -26.67 -23.42 26.44
C GLY A 514 -26.42 -22.43 25.29
N LEU A 515 -25.17 -22.06 25.02
CA LEU A 515 -24.80 -21.17 23.92
C LEU A 515 -24.93 -21.87 22.56
N ILE A 516 -24.53 -23.13 22.47
CA ILE A 516 -24.70 -23.95 21.26
C ILE A 516 -26.20 -24.10 20.94
N ASN A 517 -27.02 -24.47 21.92
CA ASN A 517 -28.46 -24.64 21.73
C ASN A 517 -29.20 -23.31 21.47
N LYS A 518 -28.68 -22.18 21.97
CA LYS A 518 -29.19 -20.84 21.63
C LYS A 518 -28.85 -20.44 20.20
N SER A 519 -27.70 -20.85 19.67
CA SER A 519 -27.30 -20.57 18.29
C SER A 519 -28.23 -21.23 17.26
N GLU A 520 -28.87 -22.36 17.60
CA GLU A 520 -29.95 -22.99 16.81
C GLU A 520 -31.29 -22.23 16.87
N LYS A 521 -31.56 -21.49 17.96
CA LYS A 521 -32.81 -20.74 18.18
C LYS A 521 -32.75 -19.26 17.80
N THR A 522 -31.71 -18.84 17.08
CA THR A 522 -31.59 -17.44 16.66
C THR A 522 -32.64 -17.14 15.59
N LYS A 523 -33.69 -16.40 15.98
CA LYS A 523 -34.69 -15.77 15.10
C LYS A 523 -34.00 -15.21 13.84
N GLU A 524 -34.58 -15.49 12.67
CA GLU A 524 -34.27 -14.81 11.42
C GLU A 524 -34.36 -13.28 11.65
N GLU A 525 -33.21 -12.63 11.84
CA GLU A 525 -33.12 -11.19 11.69
C GLU A 525 -33.24 -10.91 10.20
N LYS A 526 -34.42 -10.48 9.77
CA LYS A 526 -34.67 -9.93 8.43
C LYS A 526 -33.61 -8.88 8.15
N THR A 527 -32.62 -9.22 7.33
CA THR A 527 -31.75 -8.24 6.70
C THR A 527 -32.65 -7.44 5.77
N VAL A 528 -33.01 -6.22 6.17
CA VAL A 528 -33.84 -5.34 5.34
C VAL A 528 -32.98 -4.88 4.18
N HIS A 529 -33.06 -5.61 3.07
CA HIS A 529 -32.50 -5.19 1.80
C HIS A 529 -33.26 -3.95 1.29
N LEU A 530 -32.54 -2.96 0.78
CA LEU A 530 -33.19 -1.79 0.18
C LEU A 530 -33.92 -2.15 -1.11
N PHE A 531 -33.45 -3.19 -1.79
CA PHE A 531 -34.02 -3.69 -3.02
C PHE A 531 -34.20 -5.22 -2.97
N PRO A 532 -35.28 -5.75 -3.58
CA PRO A 532 -35.48 -7.18 -3.69
C PRO A 532 -34.40 -7.84 -4.54
N ILE A 533 -34.27 -9.16 -4.42
CA ILE A 533 -33.54 -9.94 -5.43
C ILE A 533 -34.38 -9.92 -6.71
N LEU A 534 -33.78 -9.50 -7.81
CA LEU A 534 -34.44 -9.47 -9.12
C LEU A 534 -34.31 -10.83 -9.80
N ASN A 535 -35.22 -11.74 -9.49
CA ASN A 535 -35.32 -13.04 -10.17
C ASN A 535 -36.15 -12.94 -11.45
N ASN A 536 -35.74 -12.07 -12.38
CA ASN A 536 -36.44 -11.92 -13.67
C ASN A 536 -35.45 -12.00 -14.85
N PRO A 537 -35.18 -13.21 -15.36
CA PRO A 537 -34.23 -13.41 -16.46
C PRO A 537 -34.69 -12.78 -17.78
N GLU A 538 -35.99 -12.48 -17.94
CA GLU A 538 -36.50 -11.72 -19.08
C GLU A 538 -35.99 -10.28 -19.10
N ILE A 539 -35.52 -9.75 -17.97
CA ILE A 539 -34.97 -8.39 -17.87
C ILE A 539 -33.45 -8.44 -17.81
N PHE A 540 -32.89 -9.16 -16.84
CA PHE A 540 -31.44 -9.29 -16.70
C PHE A 540 -31.05 -10.62 -16.07
N SER A 541 -29.95 -11.19 -16.55
CA SER A 541 -29.33 -12.38 -15.97
C SER A 541 -27.80 -12.29 -15.99
N ILE A 542 -27.15 -13.08 -15.14
CA ILE A 542 -25.69 -13.27 -15.16
C ILE A 542 -25.43 -14.69 -15.65
N ASP A 543 -24.62 -14.84 -16.70
CA ASP A 543 -24.31 -16.15 -17.24
C ASP A 543 -23.63 -17.05 -16.19
N LYS A 544 -23.92 -18.35 -16.24
CA LYS A 544 -23.41 -19.31 -15.26
C LYS A 544 -21.88 -19.33 -15.21
N SER A 545 -21.21 -19.22 -16.36
CA SER A 545 -19.74 -19.19 -16.42
C SER A 545 -19.14 -17.96 -15.74
N MET A 546 -19.88 -16.84 -15.74
CA MET A 546 -19.50 -15.63 -15.01
C MET A 546 -19.63 -15.82 -13.50
N LEU A 547 -20.72 -16.44 -13.03
CA LEU A 547 -20.91 -16.73 -11.60
C LEU A 547 -19.89 -17.74 -11.07
N GLU A 548 -19.53 -18.74 -11.88
CA GLU A 548 -18.49 -19.73 -11.53
C GLU A 548 -17.11 -19.06 -11.39
N LYS A 549 -16.77 -18.14 -12.29
CA LYS A 549 -15.49 -17.42 -12.23
C LYS A 549 -15.47 -16.30 -11.19
N TYR A 550 -16.60 -15.62 -11.02
CA TYR A 550 -16.77 -14.42 -10.18
C TYR A 550 -17.98 -14.57 -9.25
N PRO A 551 -17.89 -15.41 -8.21
CA PRO A 551 -19.01 -15.68 -7.30
C PRO A 551 -19.42 -14.47 -6.44
N SER A 552 -18.61 -13.41 -6.44
CA SER A 552 -18.88 -12.15 -5.74
C SER A 552 -19.71 -11.14 -6.55
N LEU A 553 -20.06 -11.45 -7.81
CA LEU A 553 -20.86 -10.53 -8.63
C LEU A 553 -22.19 -10.21 -7.95
N ASN A 554 -22.54 -8.92 -7.93
CA ASN A 554 -23.82 -8.43 -7.48
C ASN A 554 -24.18 -7.20 -8.30
N ILE A 555 -25.21 -7.30 -9.14
CA ILE A 555 -25.52 -6.27 -10.13
C ILE A 555 -26.81 -5.56 -9.76
N GLY A 556 -26.76 -4.24 -9.62
CA GLY A 556 -27.95 -3.43 -9.43
C GLY A 556 -28.58 -3.11 -10.77
N ILE A 557 -29.88 -3.38 -10.92
CA ILE A 557 -30.64 -3.08 -12.14
C ILE A 557 -31.81 -2.16 -11.77
N ALA A 558 -32.05 -1.13 -12.58
CA ALA A 558 -33.27 -0.35 -12.50
C ALA A 558 -33.79 0.09 -13.87
N VAL A 559 -35.11 0.23 -13.96
CA VAL A 559 -35.82 0.77 -15.13
C VAL A 559 -36.61 2.00 -14.69
N ILE A 560 -36.33 3.13 -15.33
CA ILE A 560 -37.00 4.41 -15.09
C ILE A 560 -37.67 4.86 -16.39
N LYS A 561 -38.99 5.07 -16.36
CA LYS A 561 -39.76 5.47 -17.55
C LYS A 561 -40.27 6.90 -17.47
N GLY A 562 -40.41 7.53 -18.63
CA GLY A 562 -40.94 8.89 -18.76
C GLY A 562 -40.01 9.98 -18.21
N VAL A 563 -38.70 9.81 -18.38
CA VAL A 563 -37.72 10.87 -18.07
C VAL A 563 -37.73 11.96 -19.12
N ILE A 564 -37.33 13.17 -18.72
CA ILE A 564 -37.07 14.32 -19.58
C ILE A 564 -35.62 14.71 -19.40
N ILE A 565 -34.79 14.36 -20.39
CA ILE A 565 -33.35 14.62 -20.35
C ILE A 565 -33.07 15.94 -21.05
N LYS A 566 -32.31 16.82 -20.38
CA LYS A 566 -31.94 18.13 -20.92
C LYS A 566 -30.43 18.18 -21.12
N LYS A 567 -29.99 19.10 -21.97
CA LYS A 567 -28.56 19.35 -22.14
C LYS A 567 -27.83 19.68 -20.83
N ASN A 568 -28.45 20.49 -19.97
CA ASN A 568 -27.93 20.83 -18.65
C ASN A 568 -29.03 21.27 -17.67
N ASP A 569 -28.66 21.31 -16.38
CA ASP A 569 -29.48 21.82 -15.29
C ASP A 569 -28.59 22.55 -14.27
N LEU A 570 -28.95 23.78 -13.91
CA LEU A 570 -28.14 24.62 -13.00
C LEU A 570 -28.06 24.04 -11.58
N GLY A 571 -29.11 23.36 -11.12
CA GLY A 571 -29.13 22.71 -9.82
C GLY A 571 -28.20 21.51 -9.77
N LEU A 572 -28.21 20.67 -10.81
CA LEU A 572 -27.28 19.54 -10.91
C LEU A 572 -25.84 20.01 -11.07
N ALA A 573 -25.60 21.01 -11.91
CA ALA A 573 -24.27 21.61 -12.08
C ALA A 573 -23.72 22.15 -10.75
N LYS A 574 -24.57 22.78 -9.93
CA LYS A 574 -24.20 23.25 -8.59
C LYS A 574 -23.82 22.09 -7.66
N GLU A 575 -24.61 21.02 -7.61
CA GLU A 575 -24.28 19.84 -6.77
C GLU A 575 -22.97 19.17 -7.21
N ILE A 576 -22.72 19.08 -8.52
CA ILE A 576 -21.46 18.57 -9.06
C ILE A 576 -20.30 19.47 -8.66
N GLN A 577 -20.45 20.80 -8.78
CA GLN A 577 -19.42 21.76 -8.36
C GLN A 577 -19.14 21.71 -6.85
N GLU A 578 -20.17 21.57 -6.02
CA GLU A 578 -20.04 21.40 -4.57
C GLU A 578 -19.29 20.10 -4.23
N PHE A 579 -19.61 18.99 -4.91
CA PHE A 579 -18.86 17.76 -4.78
C PHE A 579 -17.40 17.94 -5.22
N VAL A 580 -17.13 18.51 -6.39
CA VAL A 580 -15.78 18.79 -6.88
C VAL A 580 -14.99 19.65 -5.88
N LYS A 581 -15.62 20.68 -5.31
CA LYS A 581 -15.03 21.53 -4.27
C LYS A 581 -14.73 20.75 -2.98
N SER A 582 -15.61 19.84 -2.57
CA SER A 582 -15.36 18.94 -1.42
C SER A 582 -14.16 18.02 -1.63
N GLN A 583 -13.76 17.80 -2.89
CA GLN A 583 -12.62 16.98 -3.31
C GLN A 583 -11.35 17.81 -3.60
N GLU A 584 -11.22 19.02 -3.03
CA GLU A 584 -10.06 19.93 -3.21
C GLU A 584 -8.70 19.23 -3.07
N ASN A 585 -8.59 18.28 -2.13
CA ASN A 585 -7.35 17.58 -1.79
C ASN A 585 -7.23 16.19 -2.44
N LEU A 586 -8.13 15.86 -3.37
CA LEU A 586 -8.14 14.55 -4.03
C LEU A 586 -6.88 14.39 -4.89
N THR A 587 -6.16 13.27 -4.69
CA THR A 587 -4.96 12.92 -5.45
C THR A 587 -5.13 11.60 -6.18
N ASN A 588 -4.37 11.38 -7.26
CA ASN A 588 -4.33 10.08 -7.95
C ASN A 588 -3.94 8.93 -7.00
N GLU A 589 -3.16 9.24 -5.96
CA GLU A 589 -2.71 8.29 -4.94
C GLU A 589 -3.88 7.89 -4.03
N MET A 590 -4.74 8.83 -3.62
CA MET A 590 -5.97 8.55 -2.85
C MET A 590 -6.96 7.72 -3.68
N ILE A 591 -7.17 8.10 -4.95
CA ILE A 591 -8.10 7.39 -5.85
C ILE A 591 -7.68 5.92 -6.00
N GLY A 592 -6.38 5.66 -6.18
CA GLY A 592 -5.87 4.29 -6.27
C GLY A 592 -5.92 3.47 -4.98
N SER A 593 -6.26 4.10 -3.84
CA SER A 593 -6.37 3.42 -2.54
C SER A 593 -7.78 2.96 -2.20
N TYR A 594 -8.80 3.39 -2.96
CA TYR A 594 -10.18 2.97 -2.73
C TYR A 594 -10.37 1.48 -3.05
N PRO A 595 -10.95 0.67 -2.15
CA PRO A 595 -11.18 -0.77 -2.37
C PRO A 595 -11.98 -1.08 -3.63
N GLU A 596 -12.93 -0.21 -3.98
CA GLU A 596 -13.76 -0.32 -5.18
C GLU A 596 -12.88 -0.18 -6.45
N ILE A 597 -12.00 0.82 -6.48
CA ILE A 597 -11.04 1.02 -7.57
C ILE A 597 -10.06 -0.14 -7.70
N GLN A 598 -9.60 -0.70 -6.56
CA GLN A 598 -8.73 -1.88 -6.59
C GLN A 598 -9.46 -3.11 -7.14
N SER A 599 -10.75 -3.28 -6.82
CA SER A 599 -11.59 -4.34 -7.37
C SER A 599 -11.71 -4.22 -8.89
N TYR A 600 -11.91 -3.01 -9.41
CA TYR A 600 -11.95 -2.78 -10.86
C TYR A 600 -10.58 -2.98 -11.54
N ARG A 601 -9.48 -2.52 -10.94
CA ARG A 601 -8.14 -2.76 -11.49
C ARG A 601 -7.79 -4.25 -11.55
N LYS A 602 -8.24 -5.02 -10.54
CA LYS A 602 -8.06 -6.47 -10.51
C LYS A 602 -8.80 -7.14 -11.67
N ILE A 603 -10.08 -6.82 -11.89
CA ILE A 603 -10.84 -7.43 -13.00
C ILE A 603 -10.30 -6.98 -14.37
N TYR A 604 -9.84 -5.72 -14.51
CA TYR A 604 -9.20 -5.26 -15.75
C TYR A 604 -7.93 -6.04 -16.07
N LYS A 605 -7.10 -6.34 -15.05
CA LYS A 605 -5.91 -7.16 -15.22
C LYS A 605 -6.25 -8.59 -15.67
N GLU A 606 -7.33 -9.17 -15.13
CA GLU A 606 -7.80 -10.51 -15.52
C GLU A 606 -8.43 -10.54 -16.94
N MET A 607 -9.00 -9.43 -17.39
CA MET A 607 -9.38 -9.20 -18.79
C MET A 607 -8.16 -8.95 -19.71
N GLY A 608 -6.94 -8.87 -19.16
CA GLY A 608 -5.73 -8.57 -19.94
C GLY A 608 -5.69 -7.12 -20.44
N LEU A 609 -6.36 -6.20 -19.74
CA LEU A 609 -6.36 -4.78 -20.04
C LEU A 609 -5.30 -4.06 -19.21
N ASP A 610 -4.56 -3.16 -19.86
CA ASP A 610 -3.76 -2.18 -19.14
C ASP A 610 -4.67 -1.07 -18.61
N TRP A 611 -4.96 -1.13 -17.30
CA TRP A 611 -5.80 -0.14 -16.65
C TRP A 611 -5.16 1.27 -16.62
N HIS A 612 -3.85 1.40 -16.88
CA HIS A 612 -3.22 2.72 -17.05
C HIS A 612 -3.63 3.41 -18.35
N SER A 613 -3.95 2.66 -19.41
CA SER A 613 -4.49 3.20 -20.66
C SER A 613 -6.02 3.24 -20.64
N LYS A 614 -6.67 2.20 -20.12
CA LYS A 614 -8.14 2.07 -20.05
C LYS A 614 -8.60 2.06 -18.59
N ARG A 615 -9.04 3.20 -18.06
CA ARG A 615 -9.41 3.32 -16.64
C ARG A 615 -10.88 2.99 -16.40
N PRO A 616 -11.21 2.29 -15.30
CA PRO A 616 -12.60 2.18 -14.84
C PRO A 616 -13.25 3.55 -14.66
N SER A 617 -14.55 3.66 -14.94
CA SER A 617 -15.31 4.91 -14.91
C SER A 617 -15.13 5.74 -13.62
N PRO A 618 -15.21 5.19 -12.38
CA PRO A 618 -14.99 6.00 -11.18
C PRO A 618 -13.56 6.54 -11.08
N GLU A 619 -12.55 5.75 -11.46
CA GLU A 619 -11.16 6.23 -11.47
C GLU A 619 -10.96 7.32 -12.53
N ALA A 620 -11.53 7.16 -13.72
CA ALA A 620 -11.39 8.11 -14.80
C ALA A 620 -11.96 9.50 -14.42
N LEU A 621 -13.17 9.53 -13.85
CA LEU A 621 -13.86 10.76 -13.45
C LEU A 621 -13.13 11.46 -12.29
N LEU A 622 -12.82 10.74 -11.22
CA LEU A 622 -12.12 11.29 -10.05
C LEU A 622 -10.74 11.84 -10.41
N ARG A 623 -10.03 11.21 -11.34
CA ARG A 623 -8.72 11.70 -11.78
C ARG A 623 -8.81 13.01 -12.54
N ARG A 624 -9.91 13.29 -13.25
CA ARG A 624 -10.11 14.60 -13.87
C ARG A 624 -10.23 15.71 -12.82
N ILE A 625 -10.91 15.43 -11.71
CA ILE A 625 -10.98 16.32 -10.55
C ILE A 625 -9.58 16.54 -9.96
N ALA A 626 -8.86 15.45 -9.65
CA ALA A 626 -7.51 15.52 -9.08
C ALA A 626 -6.51 16.27 -9.98
N LEU A 627 -6.68 16.18 -11.31
CA LEU A 627 -5.84 16.86 -12.30
C LEU A 627 -6.38 18.25 -12.70
N LYS A 628 -7.46 18.73 -12.07
CA LYS A 628 -8.12 20.01 -12.37
C LYS A 628 -8.47 20.19 -13.86
N LYS A 629 -8.85 19.09 -14.53
CA LYS A 629 -9.22 19.08 -15.96
C LYS A 629 -10.70 19.39 -16.21
N GLY A 630 -11.48 19.66 -15.16
CA GLY A 630 -12.94 19.76 -15.23
C GLY A 630 -13.60 18.41 -15.54
N LEU A 631 -14.91 18.31 -15.33
CA LEU A 631 -15.70 17.16 -15.75
C LEU A 631 -16.30 17.42 -17.14
N TYR A 632 -16.73 16.37 -17.81
CA TYR A 632 -17.54 16.52 -19.01
C TYR A 632 -18.96 16.94 -18.62
N GLU A 633 -19.63 17.69 -19.48
CA GLU A 633 -21.04 18.05 -19.38
C GLU A 633 -21.75 17.40 -20.57
N ILE A 634 -22.51 16.36 -20.30
CA ILE A 634 -23.10 15.50 -21.34
C ILE A 634 -24.58 15.82 -21.50
N ASN A 635 -25.36 15.45 -20.48
CA ASN A 635 -26.78 15.72 -20.31
C ASN A 635 -27.17 15.43 -18.84
N THR A 636 -28.36 15.86 -18.42
CA THR A 636 -28.81 15.76 -17.04
C THR A 636 -28.81 14.32 -16.48
N CYS A 637 -29.07 13.30 -17.30
CA CYS A 637 -29.05 11.91 -16.83
C CYS A 637 -27.62 11.40 -16.63
N VAL A 638 -26.78 11.57 -17.64
CA VAL A 638 -25.39 11.09 -17.62
C VAL A 638 -24.60 11.75 -16.51
N ASP A 639 -24.76 13.07 -16.35
CA ASP A 639 -24.04 13.83 -15.33
C ASP A 639 -24.56 13.50 -13.92
N ALA A 640 -25.85 13.19 -13.77
CA ALA A 640 -26.44 12.79 -12.50
C ALA A 640 -25.90 11.44 -12.00
N TYR A 641 -25.90 10.38 -12.82
CA TYR A 641 -25.36 9.10 -12.36
C TYR A 641 -23.84 9.17 -12.19
N ASN A 642 -23.12 9.93 -13.01
CA ASN A 642 -21.67 10.12 -12.86
C ASN A 642 -21.31 10.79 -11.52
N LEU A 643 -22.16 11.69 -11.00
CA LEU A 643 -21.99 12.22 -9.64
C LEU A 643 -22.03 11.10 -8.59
N ILE A 644 -22.94 10.14 -8.73
CA ILE A 644 -23.07 9.01 -7.80
C ILE A 644 -21.91 8.02 -7.96
N VAL A 645 -21.46 7.77 -9.19
CA VAL A 645 -20.24 7.00 -9.48
C VAL A 645 -19.04 7.58 -8.75
N MET A 646 -18.87 8.91 -8.78
CA MET A 646 -17.78 9.57 -8.06
C MET A 646 -17.98 9.56 -6.53
N LYS A 647 -19.22 9.65 -6.02
CA LYS A 647 -19.50 9.62 -4.57
C LYS A 647 -19.24 8.26 -3.93
N HIS A 648 -19.55 7.15 -4.62
CA HIS A 648 -19.41 5.80 -4.08
C HIS A 648 -18.24 5.01 -4.66
N HIS A 649 -17.56 5.55 -5.67
CA HIS A 649 -16.47 4.90 -6.40
C HIS A 649 -16.88 3.61 -7.11
N ILE A 650 -18.17 3.43 -7.38
CA ILE A 650 -18.76 2.23 -8.01
C ILE A 650 -19.22 2.61 -9.41
N SER A 651 -18.86 1.79 -10.38
CA SER A 651 -19.21 1.96 -11.79
C SER A 651 -20.70 1.76 -12.00
N SER A 652 -21.28 2.66 -12.80
CA SER A 652 -22.67 2.64 -13.21
C SER A 652 -22.76 2.96 -14.69
N GLY A 653 -23.69 2.32 -15.40
CA GLY A 653 -24.06 2.66 -16.77
C GLY A 653 -25.55 2.99 -16.84
N ALA A 654 -25.93 3.90 -17.75
CA ALA A 654 -27.30 4.20 -18.07
C ALA A 654 -27.49 4.11 -19.59
N PHE A 655 -28.56 3.48 -20.03
CA PHE A 655 -28.81 3.14 -21.43
C PHE A 655 -30.22 3.53 -21.83
N ASP A 656 -30.40 3.92 -23.10
CA ASP A 656 -31.73 4.13 -23.67
C ASP A 656 -32.47 2.79 -23.76
N LEU A 657 -33.48 2.62 -22.89
CA LEU A 657 -34.26 1.39 -22.78
C LEU A 657 -35.01 1.08 -24.08
N ASP A 658 -35.43 2.11 -24.83
CA ASP A 658 -36.20 1.92 -26.06
C ASP A 658 -35.33 1.33 -27.19
N GLN A 659 -34.01 1.33 -27.01
CA GLN A 659 -33.03 0.72 -27.92
C GLN A 659 -32.49 -0.64 -27.43
N ILE A 660 -32.98 -1.13 -26.27
CA ILE A 660 -32.57 -2.42 -25.69
C ILE A 660 -33.57 -3.52 -26.10
N GLN A 661 -33.07 -4.65 -26.60
CA GLN A 661 -33.87 -5.85 -26.87
C GLN A 661 -33.66 -6.91 -25.79
N PHE A 662 -34.60 -7.02 -24.87
CA PHE A 662 -34.59 -8.00 -23.80
C PHE A 662 -34.67 -9.46 -24.29
N PRO A 663 -34.13 -10.44 -23.54
CA PRO A 663 -33.45 -10.29 -22.24
C PRO A 663 -32.03 -9.77 -22.36
N THR A 664 -31.57 -9.05 -21.32
CA THR A 664 -30.17 -8.65 -21.18
C THR A 664 -29.38 -9.63 -20.32
N VAL A 665 -28.07 -9.73 -20.57
CA VAL A 665 -27.19 -10.69 -19.89
C VAL A 665 -25.77 -10.14 -19.72
N LEU A 666 -25.18 -10.36 -18.55
CA LEU A 666 -23.74 -10.20 -18.33
C LEU A 666 -23.05 -11.54 -18.61
N ARG A 667 -22.22 -11.59 -19.67
CA ARG A 667 -21.56 -12.82 -20.12
C ARG A 667 -20.22 -12.56 -20.80
N PHE A 668 -19.46 -13.63 -21.04
CA PHE A 668 -18.29 -13.55 -21.90
C PHE A 668 -18.75 -13.41 -23.36
N PRO A 669 -18.09 -12.57 -24.16
CA PRO A 669 -18.35 -12.48 -25.59
C PRO A 669 -18.09 -13.82 -26.30
N LYS A 670 -18.94 -14.12 -27.29
CA LYS A 670 -18.75 -15.24 -28.22
C LYS A 670 -17.72 -14.84 -29.29
N HIS A 671 -17.24 -15.83 -30.04
CA HIS A 671 -16.29 -15.60 -31.13
C HIS A 671 -16.88 -14.63 -32.17
N ASP A 672 -16.06 -13.68 -32.64
CA ASP A 672 -16.39 -12.62 -33.61
C ASP A 672 -17.47 -11.60 -33.21
N GLU A 673 -17.91 -11.55 -31.95
CA GLU A 673 -18.77 -10.45 -31.51
C GLU A 673 -17.99 -9.12 -31.50
N GLU A 674 -18.67 -8.05 -31.93
CA GLU A 674 -18.12 -6.69 -31.97
C GLU A 674 -19.13 -5.65 -31.48
N ILE A 675 -18.64 -4.45 -31.17
CA ILE A 675 -19.43 -3.34 -30.66
C ILE A 675 -18.96 -2.03 -31.31
N LEU A 676 -19.90 -1.24 -31.84
CA LEU A 676 -19.64 0.13 -32.26
C LEU A 676 -19.78 1.06 -31.05
N LEU A 677 -18.64 1.51 -30.52
CA LEU A 677 -18.58 2.33 -29.31
C LEU A 677 -18.88 3.80 -29.60
N LEU A 678 -19.46 4.50 -28.63
CA LEU A 678 -19.70 5.93 -28.70
C LEU A 678 -18.42 6.71 -29.07
N GLY A 679 -18.48 7.44 -30.18
CA GLY A 679 -17.40 8.27 -30.71
C GLY A 679 -16.47 7.58 -31.70
N ASP A 680 -16.61 6.28 -31.92
CA ASP A 680 -15.81 5.52 -32.89
C ASP A 680 -16.56 5.41 -34.24
N LYS A 681 -15.83 5.27 -35.34
CA LYS A 681 -16.40 5.06 -36.69
C LYS A 681 -16.47 3.59 -37.09
N GLU A 682 -15.59 2.77 -36.49
CA GLU A 682 -15.43 1.35 -36.82
C GLU A 682 -15.74 0.49 -35.58
N PRO A 683 -16.30 -0.71 -35.75
CA PRO A 683 -16.55 -1.63 -34.65
C PRO A 683 -15.27 -2.08 -33.93
N THR A 684 -15.37 -2.25 -32.62
CA THR A 684 -14.34 -2.88 -31.78
C THR A 684 -14.68 -4.34 -31.55
N LYS A 685 -13.77 -5.25 -31.89
CA LYS A 685 -13.92 -6.69 -31.60
C LYS A 685 -13.72 -6.98 -30.11
N TYR A 686 -14.60 -7.81 -29.55
CA TYR A 686 -14.46 -8.31 -28.20
C TYR A 686 -13.34 -9.37 -28.10
N LYS A 687 -12.76 -9.48 -26.90
CA LYS A 687 -11.93 -10.63 -26.52
C LYS A 687 -12.78 -11.63 -25.72
N SER A 688 -12.42 -12.90 -25.80
CA SER A 688 -13.14 -14.00 -25.12
C SER A 688 -13.15 -13.89 -23.59
N ASN A 689 -12.27 -13.08 -23.00
CA ASN A 689 -12.19 -12.86 -21.56
C ASN A 689 -12.76 -11.50 -21.11
N ASP A 690 -13.33 -10.70 -22.02
CA ASP A 690 -13.94 -9.42 -21.66
C ASP A 690 -15.23 -9.64 -20.87
N LEU A 691 -15.51 -8.76 -19.90
CA LEU A 691 -16.80 -8.67 -19.23
C LEU A 691 -17.62 -7.59 -19.90
N ALA A 692 -18.75 -7.96 -20.48
CA ALA A 692 -19.63 -7.05 -21.20
C ALA A 692 -21.09 -7.44 -21.03
N TYR A 693 -21.94 -6.43 -21.13
CA TYR A 693 -23.37 -6.61 -21.09
C TYR A 693 -23.94 -6.68 -22.51
N PHE A 694 -24.82 -7.65 -22.73
CA PHE A 694 -25.44 -7.95 -24.02
C PHE A 694 -26.95 -7.89 -23.89
N ASP A 695 -27.61 -7.51 -24.98
CA ASP A 695 -29.03 -7.77 -25.20
C ASP A 695 -29.17 -8.74 -26.40
N GLN A 696 -30.37 -8.88 -26.98
CA GLN A 696 -30.57 -9.78 -28.14
C GLN A 696 -29.94 -9.28 -29.45
N VAL A 697 -29.59 -8.00 -29.57
CA VAL A 697 -28.91 -7.44 -30.75
C VAL A 697 -27.41 -7.59 -30.63
N GLY A 698 -26.85 -7.35 -29.44
CA GLY A 698 -25.42 -7.45 -29.20
C GLY A 698 -24.97 -6.72 -27.95
N GLY A 699 -23.68 -6.44 -27.84
CA GLY A 699 -23.14 -5.70 -26.71
C GLY A 699 -23.71 -4.28 -26.64
N TYR A 700 -24.05 -3.81 -25.44
CA TYR A 700 -24.41 -2.40 -25.21
C TYR A 700 -23.39 -1.64 -24.37
N ASN A 701 -22.39 -2.35 -23.82
CA ASN A 701 -21.17 -1.77 -23.27
C ASN A 701 -19.98 -2.74 -23.38
N ILE A 702 -18.80 -2.28 -22.98
CA ILE A 702 -17.58 -3.10 -22.90
C ILE A 702 -16.83 -2.86 -21.59
N TYR A 703 -16.04 -3.85 -21.16
CA TYR A 703 -15.18 -3.84 -19.97
C TYR A 703 -15.86 -3.39 -18.67
N PHE A 704 -17.06 -3.92 -18.41
CA PHE A 704 -17.82 -3.70 -17.17
C PHE A 704 -18.10 -2.19 -16.94
N ASN A 705 -18.93 -1.62 -17.82
CA ASN A 705 -19.27 -0.18 -17.92
C ASN A 705 -18.05 0.76 -18.10
N TYR A 706 -17.11 0.40 -18.98
CA TYR A 706 -16.04 1.32 -19.40
C TYR A 706 -16.49 2.31 -20.48
N ARG A 707 -17.14 1.79 -21.52
CA ARG A 707 -17.66 2.54 -22.67
C ARG A 707 -18.93 1.88 -23.18
N ASP A 708 -19.86 2.71 -23.63
CA ASP A 708 -21.18 2.28 -24.09
C ASP A 708 -21.24 2.20 -25.61
N ALA A 709 -22.18 1.38 -26.12
CA ALA A 709 -22.49 1.31 -27.53
C ALA A 709 -23.19 2.60 -28.00
N GLN A 710 -22.93 3.00 -29.24
CA GLN A 710 -23.62 4.15 -29.85
C GLN A 710 -25.14 3.94 -29.93
N ARG A 711 -25.59 2.71 -30.20
CA ARG A 711 -27.02 2.40 -30.40
C ARG A 711 -27.89 2.62 -29.16
N THR A 712 -27.32 2.50 -27.96
CA THR A 712 -28.05 2.55 -26.67
C THR A 712 -27.67 3.77 -25.85
N ALA A 713 -27.04 4.75 -26.48
CA ALA A 713 -26.58 5.96 -25.83
C ALA A 713 -27.75 6.80 -25.33
N VAL A 714 -27.62 7.32 -24.11
CA VAL A 714 -28.61 8.24 -23.55
C VAL A 714 -28.47 9.61 -24.22
N THR A 715 -29.55 10.06 -24.85
CA THR A 715 -29.64 11.37 -25.53
C THR A 715 -30.74 12.23 -24.91
N GLU A 716 -30.91 13.46 -25.40
CA GLU A 716 -32.03 14.33 -24.98
C GLU A 716 -33.40 13.79 -25.44
N GLU A 717 -33.43 12.86 -26.40
CA GLU A 717 -34.66 12.22 -26.89
C GLU A 717 -35.05 10.98 -26.07
N THR A 718 -34.12 10.44 -25.27
CA THR A 718 -34.34 9.24 -24.46
C THR A 718 -35.44 9.48 -23.42
N LYS A 719 -36.48 8.64 -23.42
CA LYS A 719 -37.61 8.72 -22.49
C LYS A 719 -37.59 7.64 -21.42
N ASN A 720 -36.87 6.55 -21.65
CA ASN A 720 -36.85 5.39 -20.78
C ASN A 720 -35.39 4.94 -20.57
N ILE A 721 -34.99 4.64 -19.34
CA ILE A 721 -33.61 4.34 -18.97
C ILE A 721 -33.51 2.95 -18.34
N LEU A 722 -32.52 2.17 -18.78
CA LEU A 722 -31.98 1.00 -18.06
C LEU A 722 -30.70 1.40 -17.33
N ILE A 723 -30.57 1.08 -16.05
CA ILE A 723 -29.38 1.34 -15.23
C ILE A 723 -28.75 0.03 -14.79
N ASN A 724 -27.42 -0.06 -14.90
CA ASN A 724 -26.61 -1.15 -14.35
C ASN A 724 -25.61 -0.60 -13.32
N ILE A 725 -25.48 -1.24 -12.15
CA ILE A 725 -24.51 -0.91 -11.09
C ILE A 725 -23.62 -2.11 -10.83
N ASP A 726 -22.30 -1.92 -10.90
CA ASP A 726 -21.33 -3.01 -10.97
C ASP A 726 -20.69 -3.37 -9.62
N GLY A 727 -21.17 -4.43 -8.97
CA GLY A 727 -20.54 -5.00 -7.78
C GLY A 727 -19.68 -6.24 -8.07
N ILE A 728 -18.42 -6.22 -7.66
CA ILE A 728 -17.50 -7.38 -7.72
C ILE A 728 -16.44 -7.30 -6.62
N TYR A 729 -15.94 -8.45 -6.15
CA TYR A 729 -14.91 -8.59 -5.12
C TYR A 729 -15.28 -7.92 -3.79
N GLU A 730 -14.62 -6.81 -3.45
CA GLU A 730 -14.82 -6.09 -2.18
C GLU A 730 -16.06 -5.19 -2.21
N ILE A 731 -16.69 -5.02 -3.39
CA ILE A 731 -17.92 -4.23 -3.54
C ILE A 731 -19.11 -5.08 -3.09
N THR A 732 -19.64 -4.76 -1.92
CA THR A 732 -20.73 -5.50 -1.28
C THR A 732 -22.09 -5.17 -1.88
N ARG A 733 -23.05 -6.12 -1.80
CA ARG A 733 -24.46 -5.87 -2.15
C ARG A 733 -25.03 -4.61 -1.51
N LYS A 734 -24.69 -4.31 -0.24
CA LYS A 734 -25.15 -3.11 0.45
C LYS A 734 -24.66 -1.83 -0.23
N GLN A 735 -23.44 -1.82 -0.72
CA GLN A 735 -22.91 -0.68 -1.47
C GLN A 735 -23.62 -0.54 -2.82
N VAL A 736 -23.82 -1.64 -3.54
CA VAL A 736 -24.59 -1.63 -4.80
C VAL A 736 -26.03 -1.16 -4.59
N GLU A 737 -26.72 -1.64 -3.56
CA GLU A 737 -28.06 -1.17 -3.19
C GLU A 737 -28.07 0.33 -2.88
N LYS A 738 -27.08 0.83 -2.15
CA LYS A 738 -26.97 2.26 -1.84
C LYS A 738 -26.72 3.10 -3.09
N THR A 739 -25.79 2.66 -3.95
CA THR A 739 -25.47 3.33 -5.21
C THR A 739 -26.67 3.31 -6.15
N LEU A 740 -27.37 2.17 -6.30
CA LEU A 740 -28.59 2.06 -7.11
C LEU A 740 -29.67 3.02 -6.63
N LYS A 741 -29.91 3.07 -5.31
CA LYS A 741 -30.88 3.98 -4.70
C LYS A 741 -30.55 5.44 -5.02
N GLU A 742 -29.32 5.87 -4.73
CA GLU A 742 -28.92 7.26 -4.93
C GLU A 742 -28.86 7.63 -6.43
N SER A 743 -28.51 6.69 -7.33
CA SER A 743 -28.59 6.88 -8.78
C SER A 743 -30.04 7.11 -9.24
N ILE A 744 -30.99 6.30 -8.75
CA ILE A 744 -32.42 6.48 -9.03
C ILE A 744 -32.91 7.84 -8.51
N GLU A 745 -32.59 8.18 -7.26
CA GLU A 745 -33.03 9.43 -6.61
C GLU A 745 -32.49 10.66 -7.35
N ILE A 746 -31.21 10.67 -7.75
CA ILE A 746 -30.64 11.83 -8.44
C ILE A 746 -31.16 11.96 -9.88
N ILE A 747 -31.33 10.84 -10.61
CA ILE A 747 -31.88 10.88 -11.96
C ILE A 747 -33.33 11.36 -11.90
N THR A 748 -34.15 10.82 -11.00
CA THR A 748 -35.55 11.22 -10.87
C THR A 748 -35.71 12.67 -10.39
N LYS A 749 -34.79 13.15 -9.54
CA LYS A 749 -34.77 14.56 -9.12
C LYS A 749 -34.58 15.54 -10.28
N TYR A 750 -33.67 15.23 -11.21
CA TYR A 750 -33.29 16.17 -12.29
C TYR A 750 -33.92 15.89 -13.65
N CYS A 751 -34.33 14.66 -13.89
CA CYS A 751 -34.94 14.22 -15.15
C CYS A 751 -36.41 13.79 -14.99
N GLY A 752 -36.94 13.69 -13.76
CA GLY A 752 -38.28 13.15 -13.52
C GLY A 752 -38.38 11.64 -13.78
N GLY A 753 -39.55 11.19 -14.23
CA GLY A 753 -39.81 9.78 -14.51
C GLY A 753 -40.23 8.94 -13.31
N LYS A 754 -40.68 7.71 -13.60
CA LYS A 754 -41.19 6.75 -12.63
C LYS A 754 -40.36 5.47 -12.67
N VAL A 755 -39.90 5.02 -11.52
CA VAL A 755 -39.21 3.73 -11.37
C VAL A 755 -40.23 2.61 -11.54
N GLU A 756 -40.09 1.82 -12.58
CA GLU A 756 -40.93 0.63 -12.79
C GLU A 756 -40.33 -0.62 -12.14
N LEU A 757 -39.00 -0.70 -12.13
CA LEU A 757 -38.26 -1.83 -11.61
C LEU A 757 -36.98 -1.35 -10.95
N ALA A 758 -36.64 -1.92 -9.80
CA ALA A 758 -35.30 -1.82 -9.23
C ALA A 758 -35.01 -3.06 -8.37
N GLY A 759 -33.83 -3.64 -8.52
CA GLY A 759 -33.48 -4.89 -7.86
C GLY A 759 -32.00 -5.24 -7.98
N ILE A 760 -31.56 -6.22 -7.19
CA ILE A 760 -30.20 -6.77 -7.25
C ILE A 760 -30.26 -8.18 -7.83
N VAL A 761 -29.43 -8.47 -8.83
CA VAL A 761 -29.21 -9.82 -9.39
C VAL A 761 -27.95 -10.43 -8.83
#